data_AF-A0A397Z4N3-F1
#
_entry.id   AF-A0A397Z4N3-F1
#
_cell.length_a   1.000
_cell.length_b   1.000
_cell.length_c   1.000
_cell.angle_alpha   90.00
_cell.angle_beta   90.00
_cell.angle_gamma   90.00
#
_symmetry.space_group_name_H-M   'P 1'
#
loop_
_entity.id
_entity.type
_entity.pdbx_description
1 polymer ?
#
loop_
_entity_poly.entity_id
_entity_poly.type
_entity_poly.pdbx_seq_one_letter_code
_entity_poly.pdbx_strand_id
1 'polypeptide(L)'
;MLELVLLLCILLLVSTTPQSLSTEPVTCQDLDGVGSLNTTCTLNSNLRFDSDVRVFGTGSLNVLAHVSVDCPLQGCTITFNVSGNIHVGQSARIVAGSVILAAVNLTMDGNSSIYTTALGGAPPSQTSGTPFGRDGAGGGHGGRGASCVKSNVSTYWGGDVYSWSSLHEPWSYGSEGGFKLKAGGKGGGRVKLVLKDTVVLNGSVAADGGDSGEEGGGGSGGSICIRAVKLKGYGKISASGGRGWGGGGGGRISLDCYSIQEDVRVLVHGGASIGCPKNAGAAGTYFNAELFSLRVGNDNMTTETETPLLDFPTRPLWSNIYVDNHAKVLVPLLWTRMQVRGQISLYRGSSIVFGLSKYPISEFELVAEELLMSNSVIKVYGALRLVTKMLLMLNSVIKIDGEGNPAVPSSVLEVRNLAVLTEKSVITSNANLGVYGQGMLTLTGPGDAIKGQRLSLSQFYNITVGPGSMLQAPLDDDESKNAVTRSLCESKTCPIDLISPPDDCHVNYTLSFSLQICRVEDILVSGFVKGSIIQIHRARTVVVTDEGLISASGFGCSGGLGKGLYSNGAGSGAGHGGRGGSGIFNGRVCSGGHTYGDPDFPCELGSGAESPDNSYGNVIGGGMIGQYYFSISIVLEKLAASSVIGSIHFPLLTLNLRGSLSSDGQSLGEPITKANRSLVGGVGGGSDFFLGGDEKRVDMVSIIQKRFPMCILFGGDGSYMSPYSLHSDALLTNLLGQHIPPGVLHRFVAGLNAQLRTVRHGSIRSALLPVIRWINSHGNPQLEFHGVRIELGWFQATASGYYQLGILVFVGDFPMSDVSRSVSFSRSDDDTPRSSSTCPSKSLIELQQNLIQPGHGLSRKRINGGINGGLINEISIESLEYRRDLLFPFSLLLNNTRPVGRQDTLLRFISILLLADLSVTLLALLQFYWLALAAFLAILLILPLALLCPFPAGLNALLSREMRRASLTRIYALWNATSLTNVIVAFICGVIHSGFFSDQLSEMTNIWDAIRDDDKWWVLPTVLLLLKAIQARFLDWHVANLEVPDFSLLCPDPDTFWAYESGA
;
A
#
# COMPACT_ATOMS: atom_id res chain seq x y z
N MET A 1 -38.56 15.43 -35.45
CA MET A 1 -37.12 15.72 -35.27
C MET A 1 -36.55 15.06 -34.02
N LEU A 2 -37.26 15.04 -32.88
CA LEU A 2 -36.82 14.29 -31.69
C LEU A 2 -36.70 12.77 -31.92
N GLU A 3 -37.60 12.16 -32.69
CA GLU A 3 -37.46 10.76 -33.13
C GLU A 3 -36.27 10.56 -34.09
N LEU A 4 -35.95 11.56 -34.92
CA LEU A 4 -34.83 11.48 -35.86
C LEU A 4 -33.48 11.54 -35.14
N VAL A 5 -33.40 12.30 -34.05
CA VAL A 5 -32.23 12.40 -33.17
C VAL A 5 -32.09 11.16 -32.29
N LEU A 6 -33.20 10.59 -31.82
CA LEU A 6 -33.18 9.31 -31.09
C LEU A 6 -32.74 8.15 -32.01
N LEU A 7 -33.20 8.14 -33.26
CA LEU A 7 -32.79 7.16 -34.26
C LEU A 7 -31.31 7.33 -34.63
N LEU A 8 -30.82 8.57 -34.79
CA LEU A 8 -29.39 8.84 -35.05
C LEU A 8 -28.51 8.43 -33.86
N CYS A 9 -28.94 8.65 -32.61
CA CYS A 9 -28.20 8.22 -31.42
C CYS A 9 -28.17 6.70 -31.28
N ILE A 10 -29.26 6.00 -31.62
CA ILE A 10 -29.29 4.52 -31.63
C ILE A 10 -28.43 3.96 -32.78
N LEU A 11 -28.42 4.61 -33.95
CA LEU A 11 -27.55 4.26 -35.07
C LEU A 11 -26.06 4.53 -34.79
N LEU A 12 -25.73 5.57 -34.01
CA LEU A 12 -24.37 5.89 -33.58
C LEU A 12 -23.85 4.96 -32.46
N LEU A 13 -24.72 4.36 -31.66
CA LEU A 13 -24.36 3.42 -30.58
C LEU A 13 -24.22 1.95 -31.04
N VAL A 14 -24.66 1.59 -32.26
CA VAL A 14 -24.51 0.24 -32.83
C VAL A 14 -23.40 0.16 -33.89
N SER A 15 -22.74 1.27 -34.22
CA SER A 15 -21.73 1.34 -35.27
C SER A 15 -20.29 1.26 -34.73
N THR A 16 -19.92 0.12 -34.16
CA THR A 16 -18.52 -0.37 -34.20
C THR A 16 -18.49 -1.83 -34.65
N THR A 17 -19.16 -2.11 -35.76
CA THR A 17 -18.74 -3.24 -36.59
C THR A 17 -17.57 -2.77 -37.46
N PRO A 18 -16.44 -3.50 -37.50
CA PRO A 18 -15.36 -3.16 -38.40
C PRO A 18 -15.85 -3.31 -39.85
N GLN A 19 -15.69 -2.25 -40.64
CA GLN A 19 -15.93 -2.30 -42.09
C GLN A 19 -14.80 -3.06 -42.81
N SER A 20 -15.25 -3.85 -43.79
CA SER A 20 -14.53 -4.50 -44.91
C SER A 20 -13.80 -5.83 -44.61
N LEU A 21 -14.38 -6.96 -45.03
CA LEU A 21 -14.31 -7.45 -46.41
C LEU A 21 -15.41 -8.51 -46.58
N SER A 22 -16.22 -8.39 -47.63
CA SER A 22 -17.14 -9.45 -48.05
C SER A 22 -16.32 -10.66 -48.54
N THR A 23 -16.08 -11.64 -47.66
CA THR A 23 -15.74 -12.99 -48.09
C THR A 23 -17.05 -13.74 -48.23
N GLU A 24 -17.40 -14.16 -49.45
CA GLU A 24 -18.52 -15.08 -49.65
C GLU A 24 -18.35 -16.33 -48.74
N PRO A 25 -19.45 -16.92 -48.24
CA PRO A 25 -19.37 -18.10 -47.41
C PRO A 25 -18.75 -19.26 -48.20
N VAL A 26 -17.53 -19.64 -47.84
CA VAL A 26 -16.77 -20.75 -48.45
C VAL A 26 -17.54 -22.04 -48.24
N THR A 27 -17.89 -22.74 -49.32
CA THR A 27 -18.57 -24.04 -49.27
C THR A 27 -17.58 -25.19 -49.05
N CYS A 28 -18.07 -26.39 -48.71
CA CYS A 28 -17.20 -27.56 -48.59
C CYS A 28 -16.51 -27.92 -49.93
N GLN A 29 -17.17 -27.63 -51.06
CA GLN A 29 -16.63 -27.87 -52.40
C GLN A 29 -15.50 -26.87 -52.72
N ASP A 30 -15.60 -25.63 -52.25
CA ASP A 30 -14.54 -24.63 -52.37
C ASP A 30 -13.29 -24.97 -51.54
N LEU A 31 -13.43 -25.89 -50.57
CA LEU A 31 -12.34 -26.45 -49.77
C LEU A 31 -11.82 -27.79 -50.35
N ASP A 32 -12.09 -28.08 -51.62
CA ASP A 32 -11.80 -29.39 -52.27
C ASP A 32 -12.24 -30.60 -51.42
N GLY A 33 -13.29 -30.42 -50.61
CA GLY A 33 -13.79 -31.40 -49.65
C GLY A 33 -15.01 -32.15 -50.14
N VAL A 34 -15.26 -33.32 -49.55
CA VAL A 34 -16.43 -34.15 -49.83
C VAL A 34 -17.50 -33.93 -48.76
N GLY A 35 -18.73 -33.63 -49.18
CA GLY A 35 -19.89 -33.47 -48.32
C GLY A 35 -20.39 -32.02 -48.24
N SER A 36 -20.90 -31.62 -47.07
CA SER A 36 -21.45 -30.28 -46.83
C SER A 36 -21.12 -29.80 -45.42
N LEU A 37 -20.86 -28.51 -45.27
CA LEU A 37 -20.61 -27.87 -43.97
C LEU A 37 -21.81 -27.92 -43.02
N ASN A 38 -23.02 -28.21 -43.53
CA ASN A 38 -24.23 -28.39 -42.72
C ASN A 38 -24.39 -29.81 -42.17
N THR A 39 -23.69 -30.80 -42.73
CA THR A 39 -23.73 -32.20 -42.28
C THR A 39 -22.35 -32.66 -41.83
N THR A 40 -21.50 -33.00 -42.78
CA THR A 40 -20.12 -33.41 -42.56
C THR A 40 -19.31 -32.98 -43.78
N CYS A 41 -18.29 -32.15 -43.56
CA CYS A 41 -17.32 -31.78 -44.58
C CYS A 41 -16.01 -32.54 -44.31
N THR A 42 -15.56 -33.33 -45.27
CA THR A 42 -14.34 -34.12 -45.17
C THR A 42 -13.28 -33.56 -46.12
N LEU A 43 -12.18 -33.07 -45.56
CA LEU A 43 -11.04 -32.58 -46.33
C LEU A 43 -10.11 -33.75 -46.61
N ASN A 44 -9.93 -34.10 -47.89
CA ASN A 44 -9.11 -35.22 -48.36
C ASN A 44 -7.90 -34.78 -49.21
N SER A 45 -7.76 -33.48 -49.44
CA SER A 45 -6.74 -32.86 -50.29
C SER A 45 -6.05 -31.72 -49.55
N ASN A 46 -4.82 -31.42 -49.95
CA ASN A 46 -4.04 -30.34 -49.36
C ASN A 46 -4.55 -28.99 -49.85
N LEU A 47 -4.83 -28.09 -48.92
CA LEU A 47 -5.34 -26.75 -49.19
C LEU A 47 -4.26 -25.72 -48.91
N ARG A 48 -4.14 -24.74 -49.81
CA ARG A 48 -3.27 -23.59 -49.65
C ARG A 48 -4.05 -22.31 -49.94
N PHE A 49 -4.05 -21.40 -48.98
CA PHE A 49 -4.73 -20.12 -49.09
C PHE A 49 -3.73 -18.98 -49.18
N ASP A 50 -4.05 -17.99 -50.01
CA ASP A 50 -3.28 -16.75 -50.18
C ASP A 50 -3.96 -15.54 -49.49
N SER A 51 -5.06 -15.77 -48.78
CA SER A 51 -5.80 -14.75 -48.02
C SER A 51 -6.49 -15.36 -46.81
N ASP A 52 -7.05 -14.51 -45.94
CA ASP A 52 -7.86 -14.95 -44.80
C ASP A 52 -9.05 -15.81 -45.24
N VAL A 53 -9.33 -16.87 -44.49
CA VAL A 53 -10.42 -17.81 -44.75
C VAL A 53 -11.32 -17.94 -43.53
N ARG A 54 -12.63 -17.84 -43.77
CA ARG A 54 -13.66 -18.03 -42.74
C ARG A 54 -14.68 -19.05 -43.23
N VAL A 55 -14.78 -20.15 -42.52
CA VAL A 55 -15.66 -21.27 -42.81
C VAL A 55 -16.69 -21.38 -41.70
N PHE A 56 -17.98 -21.36 -42.08
CA PHE A 56 -19.10 -21.49 -41.17
C PHE A 56 -19.96 -22.69 -41.56
N GLY A 57 -20.42 -23.47 -40.58
CA GLY A 57 -21.28 -24.63 -40.84
C GLY A 57 -22.07 -25.08 -39.62
N THR A 58 -23.20 -25.75 -39.83
CA THR A 58 -23.96 -26.38 -38.73
C THR A 58 -23.53 -27.82 -38.45
N GLY A 59 -22.75 -28.43 -39.34
CA GLY A 59 -22.30 -29.82 -39.29
C GLY A 59 -20.95 -30.01 -38.60
N SER A 60 -20.22 -31.06 -39.00
CA SER A 60 -18.87 -31.40 -38.51
C SER A 60 -17.79 -31.25 -39.60
N LEU A 61 -16.55 -31.01 -39.19
CA LEU A 61 -15.39 -30.89 -40.07
C LEU A 61 -14.36 -31.98 -39.76
N ASN A 62 -14.01 -32.79 -40.75
CA ASN A 62 -13.00 -33.83 -40.62
C ASN A 62 -11.84 -33.56 -41.57
N VAL A 63 -10.66 -33.30 -41.01
CA VAL A 63 -9.40 -33.23 -41.75
C VAL A 63 -8.79 -34.63 -41.72
N LEU A 64 -8.69 -35.29 -42.88
CA LEU A 64 -8.15 -36.65 -42.96
C LEU A 64 -6.65 -36.67 -42.63
N ALA A 65 -6.15 -37.88 -42.36
CA ALA A 65 -4.73 -38.08 -42.08
C ALA A 65 -3.85 -37.55 -43.24
N HIS A 66 -2.72 -36.95 -42.90
CA HIS A 66 -1.75 -36.37 -43.84
C HIS A 66 -2.23 -35.17 -44.67
N VAL A 67 -3.43 -34.64 -44.42
CA VAL A 67 -3.94 -33.44 -45.08
C VAL A 67 -3.35 -32.17 -44.44
N SER A 68 -2.94 -31.22 -45.29
CA SER A 68 -2.45 -29.91 -44.87
C SER A 68 -3.38 -28.78 -45.27
N VAL A 69 -3.72 -27.91 -44.32
CA VAL A 69 -4.46 -26.67 -44.56
C VAL A 69 -3.54 -25.50 -44.21
N ASP A 70 -2.95 -24.88 -45.23
CA ASP A 70 -1.84 -23.94 -45.07
C ASP A 70 -2.21 -22.53 -45.55
N CYS A 71 -1.99 -21.51 -44.71
CA CYS A 71 -1.92 -20.11 -45.10
C CYS A 71 -0.58 -19.53 -44.62
N PRO A 72 0.50 -19.63 -45.41
CA PRO A 72 1.86 -19.34 -44.96
C PRO A 72 2.18 -17.83 -44.86
N LEU A 73 1.18 -16.95 -45.00
CA LEU A 73 1.35 -15.51 -44.88
C LEU A 73 1.34 -15.07 -43.42
N GLN A 74 2.24 -14.15 -43.05
CA GLN A 74 2.30 -13.59 -41.70
C GLN A 74 0.98 -12.92 -41.35
N GLY A 75 0.41 -13.30 -40.20
CA GLY A 75 -0.87 -12.77 -39.73
C GLY A 75 -2.12 -13.28 -40.46
N CYS A 76 -2.00 -14.18 -41.44
CA CYS A 76 -3.16 -14.77 -42.12
C CYS A 76 -4.04 -15.56 -41.17
N THR A 77 -5.35 -15.43 -41.31
CA THR A 77 -6.34 -16.00 -40.40
C THR A 77 -7.12 -17.15 -41.05
N ILE A 78 -7.09 -18.33 -40.42
CA ILE A 78 -7.97 -19.45 -40.73
C ILE A 78 -8.98 -19.60 -39.60
N THR A 79 -10.28 -19.46 -39.92
CA THR A 79 -11.38 -19.63 -38.97
C THR A 79 -12.28 -20.77 -39.41
N PHE A 80 -12.42 -21.79 -38.57
CA PHE A 80 -13.45 -22.83 -38.69
C PHE A 80 -14.44 -22.69 -37.55
N ASN A 81 -15.68 -22.35 -37.86
CA ASN A 81 -16.76 -22.23 -36.90
C ASN A 81 -17.89 -23.18 -37.27
N VAL A 82 -17.94 -24.32 -36.61
CA VAL A 82 -18.94 -25.37 -36.85
C VAL A 82 -19.72 -25.68 -35.58
N SER A 83 -21.02 -26.01 -35.68
CA SER A 83 -21.78 -26.40 -34.49
C SER A 83 -21.66 -27.88 -34.10
N GLY A 84 -21.06 -28.73 -34.94
CA GLY A 84 -20.76 -30.13 -34.66
C GLY A 84 -19.36 -30.35 -34.07
N ASN A 85 -18.64 -31.36 -34.58
CA ASN A 85 -17.30 -31.73 -34.11
C ASN A 85 -16.22 -31.36 -35.13
N ILE A 86 -15.00 -31.11 -34.65
CA ILE A 86 -13.80 -31.01 -35.48
C ILE A 86 -12.88 -32.20 -35.19
N HIS A 87 -12.50 -32.92 -36.24
CA HIS A 87 -11.53 -34.01 -36.17
C HIS A 87 -10.30 -33.68 -37.02
N VAL A 88 -9.13 -33.67 -36.41
CA VAL A 88 -7.83 -33.49 -37.06
C VAL A 88 -7.09 -34.82 -37.03
N GLY A 89 -7.07 -35.49 -38.18
CA GLY A 89 -6.52 -36.83 -38.33
C GLY A 89 -5.02 -36.92 -38.12
N GLN A 90 -4.52 -38.15 -38.03
CA GLN A 90 -3.11 -38.42 -37.79
C GLN A 90 -2.18 -37.70 -38.78
N SER A 91 -1.15 -37.03 -38.28
CA SER A 91 -0.20 -36.25 -39.08
C SER A 91 -0.82 -35.17 -39.98
N ALA A 92 -2.08 -34.77 -39.75
CA ALA A 92 -2.68 -33.64 -40.43
C ALA A 92 -2.17 -32.32 -39.83
N ARG A 93 -2.07 -31.27 -40.66
CA ARG A 93 -1.54 -29.97 -40.24
C ARG A 93 -2.47 -28.82 -40.62
N ILE A 94 -2.65 -27.88 -39.70
CA ILE A 94 -3.31 -26.59 -39.94
C ILE A 94 -2.30 -25.51 -39.63
N VAL A 95 -1.87 -24.76 -40.65
CA VAL A 95 -0.80 -23.78 -40.56
C VAL A 95 -1.34 -22.41 -40.95
N ALA A 96 -1.26 -21.42 -40.06
CA ALA A 96 -1.64 -20.03 -40.35
C ALA A 96 -0.95 -19.05 -39.40
N GLY A 97 -1.10 -17.75 -39.62
CA GLY A 97 -0.71 -16.74 -38.62
C GLY A 97 -1.67 -16.68 -37.43
N SER A 98 -2.96 -16.86 -37.67
CA SER A 98 -4.02 -16.98 -36.67
C SER A 98 -4.92 -18.17 -36.98
N VAL A 99 -5.16 -19.05 -36.02
CA VAL A 99 -6.10 -20.17 -36.14
C VAL A 99 -7.20 -20.02 -35.11
N ILE A 100 -8.46 -20.02 -35.56
CA ILE A 100 -9.64 -19.97 -34.70
C ILE A 100 -10.51 -21.19 -34.99
N LEU A 101 -10.66 -22.10 -34.02
CA LEU A 101 -11.54 -23.26 -34.11
C LEU A 101 -12.67 -23.11 -33.09
N ALA A 102 -13.92 -23.14 -33.55
CA ALA A 102 -15.11 -23.16 -32.71
C ALA A 102 -15.97 -24.39 -33.04
N ALA A 103 -16.25 -25.22 -32.04
CA ALA A 103 -16.99 -26.48 -32.18
C ALA A 103 -17.60 -26.97 -30.86
N VAL A 104 -18.31 -28.10 -30.88
CA VAL A 104 -18.71 -28.82 -29.65
C VAL A 104 -17.50 -29.58 -29.10
N ASN A 105 -16.88 -30.43 -29.92
CA ASN A 105 -15.69 -31.20 -29.56
C ASN A 105 -14.57 -31.00 -30.58
N LEU A 106 -13.33 -31.06 -30.09
CA LEU A 106 -12.13 -31.14 -30.92
C LEU A 106 -11.38 -32.42 -30.60
N THR A 107 -11.05 -33.18 -31.64
CA THR A 107 -10.22 -34.39 -31.54
C THR A 107 -8.99 -34.21 -32.43
N MET A 108 -7.82 -34.34 -31.83
CA MET A 108 -6.52 -34.25 -32.50
C MET A 108 -5.78 -35.57 -32.29
N ASP A 109 -5.56 -36.31 -33.37
CA ASP A 109 -4.84 -37.58 -33.36
C ASP A 109 -3.33 -37.39 -33.18
N GLY A 110 -2.60 -38.49 -32.98
CA GLY A 110 -1.15 -38.47 -32.84
C GLY A 110 -0.44 -37.78 -34.03
N ASN A 111 0.62 -37.04 -33.73
CA ASN A 111 1.40 -36.25 -34.70
C ASN A 111 0.61 -35.19 -35.49
N SER A 112 -0.68 -34.96 -35.21
CA SER A 112 -1.41 -33.83 -35.79
C SER A 112 -0.91 -32.51 -35.21
N SER A 113 -0.98 -31.42 -35.98
CA SER A 113 -0.46 -30.13 -35.53
C SER A 113 -1.33 -28.94 -35.95
N ILE A 114 -1.65 -28.07 -34.99
CA ILE A 114 -2.09 -26.70 -35.24
C ILE A 114 -0.88 -25.80 -35.02
N TYR A 115 -0.36 -25.20 -36.08
CA TYR A 115 0.96 -24.59 -36.09
C TYR A 115 0.88 -23.13 -36.55
N THR A 116 1.32 -22.22 -35.69
CA THR A 116 1.35 -20.77 -35.94
C THR A 116 2.74 -20.18 -35.68
N THR A 117 3.75 -21.06 -35.57
CA THR A 117 5.12 -20.69 -35.21
C THR A 117 5.76 -19.82 -36.28
N ALA A 118 6.41 -18.73 -35.87
CA ALA A 118 7.07 -17.77 -36.77
C ALA A 118 6.15 -17.11 -37.83
N LEU A 119 4.82 -17.22 -37.69
CA LEU A 119 3.82 -16.66 -38.60
C LEU A 119 3.02 -15.51 -37.96
N GLY A 120 3.49 -14.96 -36.85
CA GLY A 120 2.90 -13.80 -36.20
C GLY A 120 2.88 -12.58 -37.12
N GLY A 121 1.78 -11.83 -37.06
CA GLY A 121 1.71 -10.49 -37.66
C GLY A 121 2.44 -9.45 -36.81
N ALA A 122 2.29 -8.17 -37.16
CA ALA A 122 2.86 -7.09 -36.37
C ALA A 122 2.29 -7.08 -34.93
N PRO A 123 3.13 -6.87 -33.90
CA PRO A 123 2.64 -6.65 -32.55
C PRO A 123 1.79 -5.35 -32.48
N PRO A 124 1.01 -5.14 -31.40
CA PRO A 124 0.23 -3.92 -31.24
C PRO A 124 1.09 -2.65 -31.40
N SER A 125 0.53 -1.61 -32.00
CA SER A 125 1.22 -0.34 -32.21
C SER A 125 1.72 0.25 -30.89
N GLN A 126 2.88 0.91 -30.92
CA GLN A 126 3.52 1.56 -29.75
C GLN A 126 4.08 0.58 -28.69
N THR A 127 4.17 -0.71 -28.98
CA THR A 127 4.86 -1.66 -28.10
C THR A 127 6.37 -1.63 -28.32
N SER A 128 7.14 -1.78 -27.25
CA SER A 128 8.60 -1.99 -27.26
C SER A 128 8.98 -3.48 -27.38
N GLY A 129 8.05 -4.31 -27.87
CA GLY A 129 8.24 -5.75 -28.00
C GLY A 129 9.32 -6.14 -29.00
N THR A 130 9.46 -5.39 -30.09
CA THR A 130 10.61 -5.54 -31.00
C THR A 130 11.76 -4.65 -30.51
N PRO A 131 12.93 -5.20 -30.17
CA PRO A 131 14.05 -4.40 -29.68
C PRO A 131 14.59 -3.48 -30.76
N PHE A 132 14.97 -2.27 -30.36
CA PHE A 132 15.61 -1.28 -31.23
C PHE A 132 17.13 -1.51 -31.29
N GLY A 133 17.72 -1.43 -32.48
CA GLY A 133 19.18 -1.49 -32.68
C GLY A 133 19.68 -2.72 -33.46
N ARG A 134 21.00 -2.79 -33.65
CA ARG A 134 21.70 -3.84 -34.43
C ARG A 134 22.33 -4.94 -33.59
N ASP A 135 21.91 -5.05 -32.34
CA ASP A 135 22.57 -5.88 -31.34
C ASP A 135 22.10 -7.34 -31.37
N GLY A 136 21.12 -7.67 -32.22
CA GLY A 136 20.53 -9.01 -32.30
C GLY A 136 19.81 -9.43 -31.02
N ALA A 137 19.17 -8.50 -30.30
CA ALA A 137 18.41 -8.82 -29.10
C ALA A 137 17.10 -9.57 -29.44
N GLY A 138 16.61 -10.42 -28.54
CA GLY A 138 15.38 -11.19 -28.75
C GLY A 138 14.11 -10.35 -28.62
N GLY A 139 13.04 -10.73 -29.32
CA GLY A 139 11.71 -10.11 -29.20
C GLY A 139 11.04 -10.44 -27.86
N GLY A 140 10.18 -9.55 -27.35
CA GLY A 140 9.40 -9.75 -26.12
C GLY A 140 7.90 -9.88 -26.36
N HIS A 141 7.17 -10.57 -25.49
CA HIS A 141 5.70 -10.60 -25.49
C HIS A 141 5.13 -10.96 -24.11
N GLY A 142 5.14 -12.25 -23.73
CA GLY A 142 4.74 -12.72 -22.39
C GLY A 142 5.88 -12.58 -21.38
N GLY A 143 7.10 -12.92 -21.82
CA GLY A 143 8.37 -12.58 -21.17
C GLY A 143 9.19 -11.62 -22.02
N ARG A 144 10.17 -10.95 -21.42
CA ARG A 144 11.15 -10.13 -22.15
C ARG A 144 12.09 -10.99 -22.99
N GLY A 145 12.51 -10.49 -24.14
CA GLY A 145 13.60 -11.09 -24.91
C GLY A 145 14.95 -10.83 -24.23
N ALA A 146 15.97 -11.62 -24.56
CA ALA A 146 17.32 -11.47 -24.04
C ALA A 146 18.18 -10.51 -24.87
N SER A 147 19.10 -9.80 -24.22
CA SER A 147 20.17 -9.05 -24.87
C SER A 147 21.53 -9.53 -24.39
N CYS A 148 22.47 -9.70 -25.33
CA CYS A 148 23.83 -10.14 -25.04
C CYS A 148 24.85 -8.98 -25.02
N VAL A 149 24.40 -7.75 -25.21
CA VAL A 149 25.27 -6.57 -25.16
C VAL A 149 25.37 -6.08 -23.72
N LYS A 150 26.54 -6.28 -23.11
CA LYS A 150 26.88 -5.69 -21.81
C LYS A 150 27.50 -4.31 -22.05
N SER A 151 26.80 -3.26 -21.68
CA SER A 151 27.39 -1.93 -21.51
C SER A 151 27.03 -1.37 -20.12
N ASN A 152 27.74 -0.34 -19.66
CA ASN A 152 27.40 0.34 -18.40
C ASN A 152 26.01 1.04 -18.43
N VAL A 153 25.35 1.06 -19.60
CA VAL A 153 24.10 1.79 -19.86
C VAL A 153 22.96 0.86 -20.30
N SER A 154 23.25 -0.28 -20.94
CA SER A 154 22.25 -1.19 -21.52
C SER A 154 21.82 -2.29 -20.56
N THR A 155 20.51 -2.52 -20.50
CA THR A 155 19.89 -3.58 -19.72
C THR A 155 20.10 -4.95 -20.37
N TYR A 156 20.10 -6.03 -19.56
CA TYR A 156 20.30 -7.41 -20.03
C TYR A 156 19.16 -7.97 -20.90
N TRP A 157 18.16 -7.15 -21.24
CA TRP A 157 16.93 -7.54 -21.93
C TRP A 157 16.78 -6.81 -23.27
N GLY A 158 16.05 -7.46 -24.17
CA GLY A 158 15.75 -7.03 -25.54
C GLY A 158 14.36 -6.41 -25.65
N GLY A 159 13.42 -7.12 -26.27
CA GLY A 159 12.03 -6.68 -26.39
C GLY A 159 11.26 -6.73 -25.06
N ASP A 160 10.37 -5.76 -24.83
CA ASP A 160 9.54 -5.69 -23.63
C ASP A 160 8.25 -6.54 -23.74
N VAL A 161 7.58 -6.73 -22.60
CA VAL A 161 6.29 -7.43 -22.54
C VAL A 161 5.12 -6.53 -22.90
N TYR A 162 4.04 -7.11 -23.43
CA TYR A 162 2.79 -6.41 -23.68
C TYR A 162 1.57 -7.33 -23.48
N SER A 163 0.38 -6.77 -23.61
CA SER A 163 -0.91 -7.46 -23.46
C SER A 163 -1.11 -8.14 -22.09
N TRP A 164 -0.66 -7.47 -21.02
CA TRP A 164 -0.90 -7.92 -19.64
C TRP A 164 -2.39 -7.91 -19.26
N SER A 165 -3.14 -6.89 -19.69
CA SER A 165 -4.57 -6.75 -19.37
C SER A 165 -5.46 -7.87 -19.92
N SER A 166 -5.00 -8.59 -20.95
CA SER A 166 -5.68 -9.73 -21.55
C SER A 166 -5.08 -11.08 -21.12
N LEU A 167 -4.42 -11.17 -19.97
CA LEU A 167 -3.83 -12.41 -19.44
C LEU A 167 -4.83 -13.59 -19.41
N HIS A 168 -6.11 -13.32 -19.12
CA HIS A 168 -7.18 -14.32 -19.07
C HIS A 168 -7.64 -14.79 -20.45
N GLU A 169 -7.49 -13.97 -21.49
CA GLU A 169 -7.86 -14.30 -22.88
C GLU A 169 -6.83 -13.68 -23.85
N PRO A 170 -5.60 -14.21 -23.92
CA PRO A 170 -4.51 -13.60 -24.68
C PRO A 170 -4.80 -13.67 -26.18
N TRP A 171 -4.65 -12.54 -26.87
CA TRP A 171 -4.96 -12.44 -28.30
C TRP A 171 -4.02 -11.51 -29.09
N SER A 172 -2.73 -11.56 -28.79
CA SER A 172 -1.71 -10.75 -29.45
C SER A 172 -0.65 -11.61 -30.14
N TYR A 173 -0.17 -11.16 -31.29
CA TYR A 173 0.97 -11.78 -31.95
C TYR A 173 2.23 -11.61 -31.12
N GLY A 174 3.17 -12.55 -31.24
CA GLY A 174 4.54 -12.37 -30.78
C GLY A 174 5.26 -11.33 -31.65
N SER A 175 6.32 -10.74 -31.11
CA SER A 175 7.16 -9.77 -31.79
C SER A 175 8.34 -10.45 -32.49
N GLU A 176 8.88 -9.79 -33.51
CA GLU A 176 10.12 -10.21 -34.15
C GLU A 176 11.34 -9.85 -33.30
N GLY A 177 12.41 -10.63 -33.43
CA GLY A 177 13.70 -10.31 -32.84
C GLY A 177 14.41 -9.15 -33.55
N GLY A 178 15.32 -8.50 -32.85
CA GLY A 178 16.19 -7.47 -33.40
C GLY A 178 17.12 -8.02 -34.47
N PHE A 179 17.51 -7.17 -35.41
CA PHE A 179 18.40 -7.55 -36.49
C PHE A 179 19.87 -7.36 -36.09
N LYS A 180 20.78 -8.10 -36.74
CA LYS A 180 22.24 -7.87 -36.62
C LYS A 180 22.84 -7.74 -38.02
N LEU A 181 22.92 -8.86 -38.74
CA LEU A 181 23.28 -8.92 -40.17
C LEU A 181 22.07 -9.21 -41.05
N LYS A 182 21.13 -10.03 -40.57
CA LYS A 182 19.83 -10.31 -41.19
C LYS A 182 18.69 -9.98 -40.23
N ALA A 183 17.46 -9.98 -40.74
CA ALA A 183 16.27 -9.79 -39.93
C ALA A 183 16.21 -10.86 -38.81
N GLY A 184 15.72 -10.47 -37.64
CA GLY A 184 15.53 -11.40 -36.53
C GLY A 184 14.41 -12.42 -36.79
N GLY A 185 14.30 -13.38 -35.89
CA GLY A 185 13.30 -14.43 -35.94
C GLY A 185 11.91 -13.82 -35.83
N LYS A 186 10.95 -14.33 -36.60
CA LYS A 186 9.57 -13.83 -36.62
C LYS A 186 8.81 -14.23 -35.36
N GLY A 187 7.86 -13.40 -34.92
CA GLY A 187 7.05 -13.69 -33.75
C GLY A 187 6.09 -14.86 -33.95
N GLY A 188 5.67 -15.49 -32.85
CA GLY A 188 4.64 -16.52 -32.85
C GLY A 188 3.24 -15.98 -33.18
N GLY A 189 2.41 -16.80 -33.80
CA GLY A 189 1.05 -16.47 -34.17
C GLY A 189 0.04 -16.54 -33.02
N ARG A 190 -1.24 -16.76 -33.36
CA ARG A 190 -2.32 -16.84 -32.37
C ARG A 190 -3.20 -18.07 -32.59
N VAL A 191 -3.52 -18.79 -31.53
CA VAL A 191 -4.47 -19.92 -31.58
C VAL A 191 -5.61 -19.66 -30.60
N LYS A 192 -6.86 -19.74 -31.07
CA LYS A 192 -8.05 -19.70 -30.22
C LYS A 192 -8.92 -20.93 -30.48
N LEU A 193 -9.11 -21.74 -29.45
CA LEU A 193 -9.97 -22.92 -29.49
C LEU A 193 -11.16 -22.65 -28.56
N VAL A 194 -12.38 -22.62 -29.10
CA VAL A 194 -13.62 -22.39 -28.34
C VAL A 194 -14.52 -23.61 -28.49
N LEU A 195 -14.44 -24.54 -27.53
CA LEU A 195 -15.17 -25.79 -27.53
C LEU A 195 -16.25 -25.79 -26.46
N LYS A 196 -17.43 -26.33 -26.79
CA LYS A 196 -18.54 -26.39 -25.83
C LYS A 196 -18.41 -27.52 -24.81
N ASP A 197 -17.68 -28.59 -25.13
CA ASP A 197 -17.57 -29.76 -24.24
C ASP A 197 -16.11 -30.23 -24.10
N THR A 198 -15.60 -31.06 -25.02
CA THR A 198 -14.31 -31.76 -24.79
C THR A 198 -13.26 -31.49 -25.88
N VAL A 199 -12.00 -31.33 -25.45
CA VAL A 199 -10.80 -31.35 -26.30
C VAL A 199 -9.99 -32.61 -25.99
N VAL A 200 -9.78 -33.45 -27.00
CA VAL A 200 -8.85 -34.59 -26.96
C VAL A 200 -7.61 -34.22 -27.76
N LEU A 201 -6.51 -33.89 -27.06
CA LEU A 201 -5.28 -33.38 -27.64
C LEU A 201 -4.15 -34.42 -27.53
N ASN A 202 -3.97 -35.22 -28.59
CA ASN A 202 -2.84 -36.15 -28.71
C ASN A 202 -1.74 -35.63 -29.66
N GLY A 203 -2.03 -34.54 -30.38
CA GLY A 203 -1.10 -33.81 -31.25
C GLY A 203 -0.43 -32.61 -30.56
N SER A 204 -0.04 -31.60 -31.36
CA SER A 204 0.59 -30.38 -30.87
C SER A 204 -0.14 -29.10 -31.30
N VAL A 205 -0.29 -28.14 -30.38
CA VAL A 205 -0.74 -26.78 -30.67
C VAL A 205 0.40 -25.82 -30.37
N ALA A 206 0.91 -25.12 -31.37
CA ALA A 206 2.12 -24.30 -31.25
C ALA A 206 1.95 -22.88 -31.81
N ALA A 207 2.41 -21.91 -31.03
CA ALA A 207 2.54 -20.49 -31.37
C ALA A 207 3.94 -20.00 -30.97
N ASP A 208 4.97 -20.77 -31.31
CA ASP A 208 6.35 -20.48 -30.91
C ASP A 208 6.95 -19.34 -31.73
N GLY A 209 7.95 -18.67 -31.18
CA GLY A 209 8.78 -17.71 -31.91
C GLY A 209 9.72 -18.41 -32.90
N GLY A 210 10.07 -17.71 -33.98
CA GLY A 210 11.01 -18.18 -34.98
C GLY A 210 12.47 -18.03 -34.55
N ASP A 211 13.30 -18.95 -34.99
CA ASP A 211 14.74 -18.94 -34.77
C ASP A 211 15.46 -18.09 -35.82
N SER A 212 16.57 -17.45 -35.44
CA SER A 212 17.42 -16.66 -36.35
C SER A 212 18.92 -16.97 -36.25
N GLY A 213 19.34 -17.78 -35.27
CA GLY A 213 20.73 -18.18 -35.11
C GLY A 213 21.64 -17.00 -34.72
N GLU A 214 22.83 -16.93 -35.33
CA GLU A 214 23.84 -15.90 -35.00
C GLU A 214 23.60 -14.54 -35.68
N GLU A 215 22.72 -14.50 -36.68
CA GLU A 215 22.57 -13.36 -37.59
C GLU A 215 21.49 -12.34 -37.14
N GLY A 216 20.75 -12.65 -36.07
CA GLY A 216 19.71 -11.82 -35.46
C GLY A 216 19.24 -12.37 -34.11
N GLY A 217 18.29 -11.69 -33.46
CA GLY A 217 17.66 -12.16 -32.23
C GLY A 217 16.48 -13.10 -32.51
N GLY A 218 16.12 -13.94 -31.54
CA GLY A 218 14.99 -14.86 -31.67
C GLY A 218 13.65 -14.15 -31.56
N GLY A 219 12.63 -14.63 -32.28
CA GLY A 219 11.27 -14.12 -32.18
C GLY A 219 10.60 -14.52 -30.86
N SER A 220 9.66 -13.73 -30.36
CA SER A 220 8.93 -14.09 -29.14
C SER A 220 7.81 -15.10 -29.41
N GLY A 221 7.40 -15.82 -28.37
CA GLY A 221 6.18 -16.65 -28.42
C GLY A 221 4.91 -15.81 -28.62
N GLY A 222 3.88 -16.43 -29.19
CA GLY A 222 2.58 -15.84 -29.51
C GLY A 222 1.54 -15.97 -28.40
N SER A 223 0.26 -16.09 -28.78
CA SER A 223 -0.86 -16.28 -27.85
C SER A 223 -1.63 -17.56 -28.12
N ILE A 224 -1.94 -18.34 -27.08
CA ILE A 224 -2.85 -19.48 -27.16
C ILE A 224 -3.96 -19.32 -26.13
N CYS A 225 -5.21 -19.43 -26.57
CA CYS A 225 -6.38 -19.43 -25.70
C CYS A 225 -7.24 -20.66 -25.99
N ILE A 226 -7.47 -21.50 -24.98
CA ILE A 226 -8.32 -22.69 -25.09
C ILE A 226 -9.44 -22.59 -24.07
N ARG A 227 -10.69 -22.62 -24.55
CA ARG A 227 -11.90 -22.71 -23.73
C ARG A 227 -12.61 -24.03 -24.02
N ALA A 228 -12.81 -24.85 -22.99
CA ALA A 228 -13.52 -26.12 -23.06
C ALA A 228 -14.02 -26.54 -21.67
N VAL A 229 -14.87 -27.55 -21.55
CA VAL A 229 -15.20 -28.15 -20.25
C VAL A 229 -14.10 -29.11 -19.82
N LYS A 230 -13.61 -29.96 -20.75
CA LYS A 230 -12.59 -30.98 -20.46
C LYS A 230 -11.45 -30.92 -21.47
N LEU A 231 -10.22 -30.94 -20.97
CA LEU A 231 -8.99 -31.12 -21.76
C LEU A 231 -8.33 -32.44 -21.37
N LYS A 232 -8.24 -33.38 -22.33
CA LYS A 232 -7.68 -34.72 -22.15
C LYS A 232 -6.66 -35.04 -23.23
N GLY A 233 -5.81 -36.04 -22.98
CA GLY A 233 -4.77 -36.50 -23.92
C GLY A 233 -3.36 -36.31 -23.36
N TYR A 234 -2.37 -36.55 -24.22
CA TYR A 234 -0.94 -36.54 -23.90
C TYR A 234 -0.13 -35.61 -24.82
N GLY A 235 -0.81 -34.73 -25.54
CA GLY A 235 -0.20 -33.80 -26.49
C GLY A 235 0.49 -32.61 -25.84
N LYS A 236 0.95 -31.68 -26.69
CA LYS A 236 1.76 -30.52 -26.29
C LYS A 236 1.10 -29.20 -26.71
N ILE A 237 1.10 -28.21 -25.82
CA ILE A 237 0.70 -26.83 -26.09
C ILE A 237 1.91 -25.93 -25.85
N SER A 238 2.33 -25.13 -26.83
CA SER A 238 3.59 -24.37 -26.76
C SER A 238 3.47 -22.95 -27.31
N ALA A 239 3.95 -21.97 -26.54
CA ALA A 239 4.12 -20.59 -26.98
C ALA A 239 5.49 -20.08 -26.52
N SER A 240 6.54 -20.81 -26.89
CA SER A 240 7.91 -20.60 -26.43
C SER A 240 8.65 -19.57 -27.30
N GLY A 241 9.67 -18.92 -26.75
CA GLY A 241 10.53 -18.01 -27.52
C GLY A 241 11.50 -18.75 -28.44
N GLY A 242 11.85 -18.13 -29.57
CA GLY A 242 12.82 -18.67 -30.54
C GLY A 242 14.28 -18.43 -30.14
N ARG A 243 15.17 -19.28 -30.63
CA ARG A 243 16.62 -19.19 -30.47
C ARG A 243 17.21 -18.11 -31.39
N GLY A 244 18.09 -17.28 -30.84
CA GLY A 244 18.85 -16.30 -31.62
C GLY A 244 20.10 -15.83 -30.88
N TRP A 245 20.72 -14.76 -31.38
CA TRP A 245 21.85 -14.12 -30.72
C TRP A 245 21.49 -13.77 -29.28
N GLY A 246 20.43 -12.98 -29.09
CA GLY A 246 19.59 -13.00 -27.89
C GLY A 246 18.32 -13.81 -28.14
N GLY A 247 17.99 -14.72 -27.22
CA GLY A 247 16.78 -15.54 -27.31
C GLY A 247 15.50 -14.73 -27.11
N GLY A 248 14.43 -15.08 -27.82
CA GLY A 248 13.12 -14.43 -27.70
C GLY A 248 12.43 -14.75 -26.38
N GLY A 249 11.56 -13.87 -25.90
CA GLY A 249 10.74 -14.11 -24.71
C GLY A 249 9.61 -15.10 -24.97
N GLY A 250 9.18 -15.81 -23.93
CA GLY A 250 8.00 -16.67 -24.01
C GLY A 250 6.70 -15.89 -24.27
N GLY A 251 5.68 -16.58 -24.78
CA GLY A 251 4.37 -16.05 -25.10
C GLY A 251 3.37 -16.15 -23.95
N ARG A 252 2.07 -16.10 -24.27
CA ARG A 252 0.99 -16.20 -23.29
C ARG A 252 0.05 -17.36 -23.63
N ILE A 253 -0.23 -18.21 -22.65
CA ILE A 253 -1.20 -19.30 -22.77
C ILE A 253 -2.27 -19.12 -21.70
N SER A 254 -3.54 -19.15 -22.09
CA SER A 254 -4.66 -19.24 -21.18
C SER A 254 -5.46 -20.51 -21.44
N LEU A 255 -5.69 -21.29 -20.39
CA LEU A 255 -6.56 -22.46 -20.41
C LEU A 255 -7.76 -22.21 -19.50
N ASP A 256 -8.94 -22.13 -20.11
CA ASP A 256 -10.24 -21.98 -19.48
C ASP A 256 -10.95 -23.34 -19.58
N CYS A 257 -10.58 -24.25 -18.66
CA CYS A 257 -11.03 -25.63 -18.65
C CYS A 257 -11.41 -26.05 -17.23
N TYR A 258 -12.62 -26.59 -17.07
CA TYR A 258 -13.08 -27.11 -15.77
C TYR A 258 -12.26 -28.32 -15.29
N SER A 259 -11.81 -29.15 -16.22
CA SER A 259 -10.95 -30.31 -15.93
C SER A 259 -9.83 -30.45 -16.96
N ILE A 260 -8.59 -30.56 -16.48
CA ILE A 260 -7.38 -30.76 -17.30
C ILE A 260 -6.69 -32.03 -16.82
N GLN A 261 -6.43 -32.98 -17.73
CA GLN A 261 -5.63 -34.18 -17.45
C GLN A 261 -4.14 -33.82 -17.35
N GLU A 262 -3.43 -34.37 -16.36
CA GLU A 262 -2.04 -34.01 -16.03
C GLU A 262 -1.01 -34.33 -17.13
N ASP A 263 -1.33 -35.23 -18.06
CA ASP A 263 -0.40 -35.66 -19.12
C ASP A 263 -0.19 -34.61 -20.24
N VAL A 264 -1.04 -33.59 -20.32
CA VAL A 264 -0.91 -32.51 -21.32
C VAL A 264 0.23 -31.57 -20.94
N ARG A 265 1.24 -31.44 -21.81
CA ARG A 265 2.41 -30.59 -21.54
C ARG A 265 2.21 -29.17 -22.05
N VAL A 266 2.37 -28.18 -21.17
CA VAL A 266 2.27 -26.74 -21.49
C VAL A 266 3.65 -26.08 -21.37
N LEU A 267 4.14 -25.47 -22.46
CA LEU A 267 5.45 -24.79 -22.51
C LEU A 267 5.30 -23.31 -22.86
N VAL A 268 5.91 -22.45 -22.03
CA VAL A 268 5.93 -20.99 -22.20
C VAL A 268 7.32 -20.42 -21.98
N HIS A 269 8.38 -21.22 -22.06
CA HIS A 269 9.73 -20.78 -21.73
C HIS A 269 10.29 -19.79 -22.77
N GLY A 270 11.31 -19.00 -22.39
CA GLY A 270 12.05 -18.18 -23.34
C GLY A 270 12.91 -19.00 -24.31
N GLY A 271 13.49 -18.35 -25.31
CA GLY A 271 14.41 -18.96 -26.26
C GLY A 271 15.85 -18.92 -25.78
N ALA A 272 16.67 -19.88 -26.23
CA ALA A 272 18.10 -19.90 -25.91
C ALA A 272 18.86 -18.76 -26.61
N SER A 273 19.84 -18.19 -25.92
CA SER A 273 20.74 -17.15 -26.45
C SER A 273 22.08 -17.73 -26.87
N ILE A 274 22.51 -17.42 -28.09
CA ILE A 274 23.82 -17.87 -28.62
C ILE A 274 24.95 -16.94 -28.15
N GLY A 275 24.72 -15.62 -28.19
CA GLY A 275 25.74 -14.64 -27.80
C GLY A 275 26.04 -14.62 -26.30
N CYS A 276 25.13 -15.14 -25.48
CA CYS A 276 25.22 -15.17 -24.03
C CYS A 276 24.48 -16.39 -23.45
N PRO A 277 25.12 -17.58 -23.41
CA PRO A 277 24.44 -18.83 -23.06
C PRO A 277 23.76 -18.87 -21.68
N LYS A 278 24.20 -18.04 -20.74
CA LYS A 278 23.61 -17.93 -19.40
C LYS A 278 22.39 -16.99 -19.32
N ASN A 279 22.06 -16.27 -20.38
CA ASN A 279 20.98 -15.30 -20.44
C ASN A 279 19.99 -15.65 -21.56
N ALA A 280 19.22 -16.72 -21.38
CA ALA A 280 18.08 -17.03 -22.25
C ALA A 280 16.99 -15.95 -22.16
N GLY A 281 16.02 -15.93 -23.08
CA GLY A 281 14.82 -15.09 -22.94
C GLY A 281 14.04 -15.45 -21.67
N ALA A 282 13.25 -14.49 -21.18
CA ALA A 282 12.43 -14.71 -20.00
C ALA A 282 11.22 -15.59 -20.33
N ALA A 283 10.72 -16.29 -19.32
CA ALA A 283 9.53 -17.10 -19.44
C ALA A 283 8.30 -16.25 -19.76
N GLY A 284 7.41 -16.80 -20.56
CA GLY A 284 6.06 -16.34 -20.76
C GLY A 284 5.14 -16.68 -19.58
N THR A 285 3.84 -16.54 -19.81
CA THR A 285 2.82 -16.76 -18.76
C THR A 285 1.86 -17.88 -19.16
N TYR A 286 1.67 -18.84 -18.28
CA TYR A 286 0.56 -19.80 -18.35
C TYR A 286 -0.49 -19.44 -17.29
N PHE A 287 -1.69 -19.09 -17.72
CA PHE A 287 -2.81 -18.76 -16.85
C PHE A 287 -3.89 -19.83 -16.94
N ASN A 288 -4.32 -20.36 -15.79
CA ASN A 288 -5.51 -21.17 -15.68
C ASN A 288 -6.67 -20.24 -15.30
N ALA A 289 -7.59 -20.00 -16.24
CA ALA A 289 -8.66 -19.02 -16.10
C ALA A 289 -9.78 -19.51 -15.15
N GLU A 290 -10.02 -20.82 -15.09
CA GLU A 290 -11.01 -21.42 -14.18
C GLU A 290 -10.53 -21.33 -12.72
N LEU A 291 -9.26 -21.67 -12.48
CA LEU A 291 -8.67 -21.65 -11.13
C LEU A 291 -8.13 -20.27 -10.72
N PHE A 292 -8.08 -19.30 -11.63
CA PHE A 292 -7.38 -18.02 -11.45
C PHE A 292 -5.95 -18.21 -10.95
N SER A 293 -5.18 -19.09 -11.60
CA SER A 293 -3.81 -19.42 -11.21
C SER A 293 -2.81 -19.08 -12.30
N LEU A 294 -1.72 -18.43 -11.92
CA LEU A 294 -0.62 -18.06 -12.80
C LEU A 294 0.59 -18.96 -12.54
N ARG A 295 1.18 -19.49 -13.61
CA ARG A 295 2.47 -20.18 -13.59
C ARG A 295 3.46 -19.52 -14.54
N VAL A 296 4.66 -19.27 -14.05
CA VAL A 296 5.80 -18.74 -14.82
C VAL A 296 6.97 -19.71 -14.65
N GLY A 297 7.31 -20.44 -15.71
CA GLY A 297 8.35 -21.46 -15.69
C GLY A 297 9.25 -21.36 -16.91
N ASN A 298 10.57 -21.35 -16.70
CA ASN A 298 11.55 -21.18 -17.78
C ASN A 298 12.21 -22.49 -18.24
N ASP A 299 11.59 -23.64 -17.93
CA ASP A 299 12.07 -24.97 -18.30
C ASP A 299 13.57 -25.22 -18.02
N ASN A 300 14.02 -24.73 -16.86
CA ASN A 300 15.38 -24.86 -16.35
C ASN A 300 16.44 -24.09 -17.16
N MET A 301 16.01 -23.17 -18.02
CA MET A 301 16.92 -22.25 -18.71
C MET A 301 17.27 -21.08 -17.82
N THR A 302 18.58 -20.89 -17.63
CA THR A 302 19.10 -19.75 -16.89
C THR A 302 18.89 -18.46 -17.69
N THR A 303 18.39 -17.44 -17.01
CA THR A 303 18.15 -16.13 -17.62
C THR A 303 18.56 -15.02 -16.65
N GLU A 304 19.04 -13.89 -17.17
CA GLU A 304 19.14 -12.61 -16.45
C GLU A 304 18.02 -11.64 -16.86
N THR A 305 17.16 -12.06 -17.78
CA THR A 305 15.95 -11.33 -18.16
C THR A 305 14.76 -11.75 -17.31
N GLU A 306 13.84 -10.81 -17.15
CA GLU A 306 12.73 -10.94 -16.21
C GLU A 306 11.41 -10.96 -16.95
N THR A 307 10.43 -11.63 -16.35
CA THR A 307 9.01 -11.58 -16.72
C THR A 307 8.30 -10.57 -15.83
N PRO A 308 7.98 -9.36 -16.31
CA PRO A 308 7.32 -8.34 -15.49
C PRO A 308 5.86 -8.72 -15.21
N LEU A 309 5.45 -8.67 -13.94
CA LEU A 309 4.05 -8.69 -13.51
C LEU A 309 3.65 -7.26 -13.16
N LEU A 310 2.66 -6.72 -13.88
CA LEU A 310 2.34 -5.31 -13.83
C LEU A 310 1.20 -5.04 -12.85
N ASP A 311 0.01 -5.56 -13.13
CA ASP A 311 -1.21 -5.28 -12.38
C ASP A 311 -1.82 -6.56 -11.77
N PHE A 312 -2.36 -6.46 -10.56
CA PHE A 312 -2.98 -7.57 -9.83
C PHE A 312 -4.45 -7.25 -9.52
N PRO A 313 -5.40 -8.14 -9.88
CA PRO A 313 -6.81 -7.85 -9.69
C PRO A 313 -7.17 -7.83 -8.20
N THR A 314 -7.96 -6.85 -7.80
CA THR A 314 -8.51 -6.77 -6.43
C THR A 314 -9.74 -7.65 -6.25
N ARG A 315 -10.52 -7.88 -7.33
CA ARG A 315 -11.68 -8.79 -7.38
C ARG A 315 -11.92 -9.31 -8.81
N PRO A 316 -12.13 -10.63 -9.03
CA PRO A 316 -11.78 -11.72 -8.11
C PRO A 316 -10.27 -11.80 -7.90
N LEU A 317 -9.85 -12.18 -6.69
CA LEU A 317 -8.45 -12.42 -6.38
C LEU A 317 -7.97 -13.70 -7.07
N TRP A 318 -6.70 -13.73 -7.47
CA TRP A 318 -6.07 -14.97 -7.93
C TRP A 318 -5.99 -16.01 -6.80
N SER A 319 -6.05 -17.28 -7.18
CA SER A 319 -5.93 -18.38 -6.22
C SER A 319 -4.48 -18.66 -5.90
N ASN A 320 -3.64 -18.93 -6.90
CA ASN A 320 -2.25 -19.35 -6.70
C ASN A 320 -1.30 -18.76 -7.73
N ILE A 321 -0.07 -18.48 -7.32
CA ILE A 321 1.03 -18.06 -8.20
C ILE A 321 2.22 -19.00 -8.02
N TYR A 322 2.68 -19.57 -9.13
CA TYR A 322 3.81 -20.49 -9.18
C TYR A 322 4.93 -19.91 -10.04
N VAL A 323 6.14 -19.82 -9.48
CA VAL A 323 7.35 -19.44 -10.20
C VAL A 323 8.35 -20.58 -10.06
N ASP A 324 8.79 -21.15 -11.19
CA ASP A 324 9.62 -22.36 -11.15
C ASP A 324 10.69 -22.42 -12.26
N ASN A 325 11.58 -23.42 -12.13
CA ASN A 325 12.53 -23.84 -13.16
C ASN A 325 13.36 -22.67 -13.73
N HIS A 326 14.10 -21.95 -12.87
CA HIS A 326 14.94 -20.79 -13.20
C HIS A 326 14.22 -19.57 -13.80
N ALA A 327 12.89 -19.49 -13.68
CA ALA A 327 12.16 -18.27 -14.02
C ALA A 327 12.54 -17.10 -13.10
N LYS A 328 12.75 -15.92 -13.70
CA LYS A 328 12.93 -14.65 -12.99
C LYS A 328 11.75 -13.74 -13.26
N VAL A 329 11.12 -13.27 -12.19
CA VAL A 329 9.92 -12.44 -12.24
C VAL A 329 10.23 -11.08 -11.63
N LEU A 330 9.73 -10.01 -12.26
CA LEU A 330 9.88 -8.63 -11.77
C LEU A 330 8.51 -8.04 -11.44
N VAL A 331 8.38 -7.37 -10.29
CA VAL A 331 7.22 -6.55 -9.92
C VAL A 331 7.70 -5.09 -9.87
N PRO A 332 7.59 -4.34 -10.98
CA PRO A 332 8.27 -3.05 -11.12
C PRO A 332 7.44 -1.86 -10.60
N LEU A 333 6.12 -2.00 -10.49
CA LEU A 333 5.25 -0.88 -10.15
C LEU A 333 5.38 -0.51 -8.66
N LEU A 334 5.52 0.77 -8.39
CA LEU A 334 5.60 1.29 -7.02
C LEU A 334 4.28 1.04 -6.28
N TRP A 335 4.37 0.70 -4.98
CA TRP A 335 3.26 0.46 -4.06
C TRP A 335 2.36 -0.70 -4.51
N THR A 336 2.95 -1.70 -5.15
CA THR A 336 2.20 -2.87 -5.64
C THR A 336 1.79 -3.78 -4.48
N ARG A 337 0.52 -4.20 -4.52
CA ARG A 337 -0.03 -5.25 -3.68
C ARG A 337 -0.26 -6.52 -4.48
N MET A 338 0.55 -7.54 -4.22
CA MET A 338 0.40 -8.90 -4.75
C MET A 338 -0.42 -9.73 -3.75
N GLN A 339 -1.72 -9.85 -3.98
CA GLN A 339 -2.62 -10.60 -3.11
C GLN A 339 -3.23 -11.82 -3.81
N VAL A 340 -3.08 -12.99 -3.17
CA VAL A 340 -3.72 -14.24 -3.60
C VAL A 340 -4.54 -14.87 -2.48
N ARG A 341 -5.50 -15.72 -2.84
CA ARG A 341 -6.35 -16.45 -1.88
C ARG A 341 -5.69 -17.68 -1.28
N GLY A 342 -4.83 -18.35 -2.04
CA GLY A 342 -4.16 -19.58 -1.64
C GLY A 342 -2.66 -19.33 -1.50
N GLN A 343 -1.88 -19.89 -2.41
CA GLN A 343 -0.45 -20.06 -2.24
C GLN A 343 0.40 -19.27 -3.24
N ILE A 344 1.52 -18.74 -2.77
CA ILE A 344 2.65 -18.28 -3.59
C ILE A 344 3.79 -19.26 -3.40
N SER A 345 4.33 -19.73 -4.52
CA SER A 345 5.21 -20.90 -4.55
C SER A 345 6.40 -20.64 -5.47
N LEU A 346 7.63 -20.74 -4.92
CA LEU A 346 8.88 -20.52 -5.65
C LEU A 346 9.76 -21.78 -5.57
N TYR A 347 10.14 -22.33 -6.73
CA TYR A 347 10.88 -23.59 -6.81
C TYR A 347 12.04 -23.56 -7.81
N ARG A 348 13.07 -24.39 -7.57
CA ARG A 348 14.10 -24.78 -8.56
C ARG A 348 14.82 -23.59 -9.20
N GLY A 349 15.51 -22.78 -8.39
CA GLY A 349 16.34 -21.67 -8.86
C GLY A 349 15.55 -20.44 -9.30
N SER A 350 14.24 -20.40 -9.03
CA SER A 350 13.38 -19.28 -9.39
C SER A 350 13.63 -18.04 -8.51
N SER A 351 13.27 -16.86 -9.02
CA SER A 351 13.30 -15.64 -8.21
C SER A 351 12.20 -14.65 -8.53
N ILE A 352 11.74 -13.94 -7.50
CA ILE A 352 10.87 -12.76 -7.63
C ILE A 352 11.64 -11.53 -7.15
N VAL A 353 11.62 -10.47 -7.95
CA VAL A 353 12.24 -9.19 -7.65
C VAL A 353 11.16 -8.12 -7.53
N PHE A 354 11.13 -7.41 -6.41
CA PHE A 354 10.25 -6.27 -6.18
C PHE A 354 11.03 -4.96 -6.30
N GLY A 355 10.48 -4.03 -7.06
CA GLY A 355 11.10 -2.72 -7.27
C GLY A 355 12.33 -2.76 -8.18
N LEU A 356 12.91 -1.59 -8.38
CA LEU A 356 14.09 -1.39 -9.21
C LEU A 356 15.25 -0.96 -8.32
N SER A 357 16.43 -1.56 -8.53
CA SER A 357 17.60 -1.32 -7.67
C SER A 357 18.08 0.14 -7.65
N LYS A 358 17.74 0.94 -8.67
CA LYS A 358 18.09 2.37 -8.72
C LYS A 358 17.10 3.27 -7.95
N TYR A 359 15.96 2.73 -7.51
CA TYR A 359 14.86 3.49 -6.91
C TYR A 359 14.17 2.71 -5.76
N PRO A 360 14.87 2.39 -4.65
CA PRO A 360 14.30 1.64 -3.53
C PRO A 360 13.41 2.50 -2.61
N ILE A 361 12.42 3.20 -3.18
CA ILE A 361 11.58 4.18 -2.46
C ILE A 361 10.19 3.66 -2.10
N SER A 362 9.89 2.39 -2.39
CA SER A 362 8.53 1.87 -2.37
C SER A 362 8.30 0.78 -1.32
N GLU A 363 7.07 0.64 -0.87
CA GLU A 363 6.61 -0.45 -0.02
C GLU A 363 5.80 -1.44 -0.86
N PHE A 364 6.18 -2.72 -0.84
CA PHE A 364 5.50 -3.79 -1.57
C PHE A 364 4.72 -4.66 -0.59
N GLU A 365 3.45 -4.91 -0.88
CA GLU A 365 2.59 -5.77 -0.05
C GLU A 365 2.44 -7.14 -0.72
N LEU A 366 2.82 -8.21 -0.01
CA LEU A 366 2.66 -9.60 -0.45
C LEU A 366 1.72 -10.31 0.53
N VAL A 367 0.55 -10.72 0.04
CA VAL A 367 -0.49 -11.35 0.86
C VAL A 367 -0.89 -12.70 0.27
N ALA A 368 -0.71 -13.77 1.04
CA ALA A 368 -1.08 -15.13 0.65
C ALA A 368 -1.43 -15.96 1.89
N GLU A 369 -2.22 -17.03 1.75
CA GLU A 369 -2.37 -17.98 2.86
C GLU A 369 -1.06 -18.70 3.15
N GLU A 370 -0.31 -19.06 2.09
CA GLU A 370 0.93 -19.81 2.20
C GLU A 370 2.00 -19.23 1.28
N LEU A 371 3.21 -19.05 1.80
CA LEU A 371 4.42 -18.74 1.04
C LEU A 371 5.41 -19.90 1.15
N LEU A 372 5.58 -20.64 0.04
CA LEU A 372 6.49 -21.77 -0.06
C LEU A 372 7.70 -21.42 -0.92
N MET A 373 8.90 -21.66 -0.40
CA MET A 373 10.15 -21.41 -1.11
C MET A 373 11.09 -22.60 -1.01
N SER A 374 11.56 -23.11 -2.14
CA SER A 374 12.64 -24.10 -2.22
C SER A 374 13.67 -23.73 -3.28
N ASN A 375 14.95 -23.67 -2.88
CA ASN A 375 16.06 -23.31 -3.76
C ASN A 375 15.78 -22.01 -4.55
N SER A 376 15.19 -21.00 -3.91
CA SER A 376 14.65 -19.82 -4.58
C SER A 376 14.95 -18.52 -3.84
N VAL A 377 14.80 -17.39 -4.53
CA VAL A 377 15.18 -16.08 -4.00
C VAL A 377 14.07 -15.05 -4.18
N ILE A 378 13.70 -14.35 -3.11
CA ILE A 378 12.94 -13.10 -3.19
C ILE A 378 13.90 -11.94 -2.93
N LYS A 379 13.95 -10.98 -3.85
CA LYS A 379 14.71 -9.73 -3.67
C LYS A 379 13.75 -8.55 -3.64
N VAL A 380 13.98 -7.61 -2.73
CA VAL A 380 13.15 -6.41 -2.59
C VAL A 380 14.05 -5.19 -2.56
N TYR A 381 13.79 -4.22 -3.44
CA TYR A 381 14.39 -2.90 -3.42
C TYR A 381 13.37 -1.88 -2.88
N GLY A 382 13.49 -1.54 -1.61
CA GLY A 382 12.51 -0.79 -0.82
C GLY A 382 12.10 -1.56 0.44
N ALA A 383 10.84 -1.44 0.83
CA ALA A 383 10.26 -2.13 1.98
C ALA A 383 9.34 -3.28 1.57
N LEU A 384 9.32 -4.34 2.37
CA LEU A 384 8.41 -5.48 2.18
C LEU A 384 7.42 -5.57 3.33
N ARG A 385 6.14 -5.62 3.01
CA ARG A 385 5.06 -6.02 3.91
C ARG A 385 4.52 -7.38 3.50
N LEU A 386 5.01 -8.43 4.15
CA LEU A 386 4.57 -9.81 3.94
C LEU A 386 3.49 -10.18 4.95
N VAL A 387 2.36 -10.69 4.50
CA VAL A 387 1.28 -11.21 5.36
C VAL A 387 0.91 -12.62 4.92
N THR A 388 1.19 -13.61 5.77
CA THR A 388 0.87 -15.01 5.47
C THR A 388 0.46 -15.81 6.70
N LYS A 389 -0.23 -16.95 6.51
CA LYS A 389 -0.47 -17.90 7.60
C LYS A 389 0.74 -18.80 7.79
N MET A 390 1.36 -19.26 6.69
CA MET A 390 2.51 -20.15 6.72
C MET A 390 3.65 -19.66 5.83
N LEU A 391 4.86 -19.58 6.39
CA LEU A 391 6.10 -19.30 5.68
C LEU A 391 7.03 -20.51 5.80
N LEU A 392 7.26 -21.21 4.70
CA LEU A 392 8.16 -22.37 4.65
C LEU A 392 9.30 -22.10 3.66
N MET A 393 10.53 -22.11 4.16
CA MET A 393 11.74 -21.83 3.38
C MET A 393 12.73 -23.00 3.47
N LEU A 394 13.11 -23.53 2.32
CA LEU A 394 14.11 -24.59 2.14
C LEU A 394 15.23 -24.10 1.22
N ASN A 395 16.47 -24.02 1.70
CA ASN A 395 17.62 -23.46 0.96
C ASN A 395 17.27 -22.20 0.15
N SER A 396 16.57 -21.27 0.79
CA SER A 396 15.95 -20.12 0.12
C SER A 396 16.28 -18.80 0.80
N VAL A 397 16.28 -17.71 0.04
CA VAL A 397 16.72 -16.40 0.53
C VAL A 397 15.66 -15.33 0.29
N ILE A 398 15.30 -14.58 1.34
CA ILE A 398 14.58 -13.31 1.23
C ILE A 398 15.58 -12.19 1.53
N LYS A 399 15.90 -11.36 0.54
CA LYS A 399 16.81 -10.23 0.66
C LYS A 399 16.08 -8.92 0.46
N ILE A 400 16.12 -8.05 1.46
CA ILE A 400 15.50 -6.73 1.46
C ILE A 400 16.59 -5.66 1.47
N ASP A 401 16.51 -4.74 0.53
CA ASP A 401 17.45 -3.64 0.34
C ASP A 401 16.71 -2.29 0.40
N GLY A 402 16.77 -1.62 1.54
CA GLY A 402 16.15 -0.32 1.81
C GLY A 402 17.11 0.87 1.72
N GLU A 403 18.32 0.68 1.15
CA GLU A 403 19.36 1.71 0.92
C GLU A 403 19.77 2.60 2.11
N GLY A 404 19.43 2.24 3.36
CA GLY A 404 19.74 3.05 4.55
C GLY A 404 19.09 4.44 4.55
N ASN A 405 18.17 4.70 3.61
CA ASN A 405 17.46 5.98 3.53
C ASN A 405 16.34 5.99 4.59
N PRO A 406 16.35 6.91 5.57
CA PRO A 406 15.33 6.98 6.61
C PRO A 406 13.91 7.26 6.09
N ALA A 407 13.76 7.63 4.81
CA ALA A 407 12.47 7.75 4.15
C ALA A 407 11.84 6.40 3.74
N VAL A 408 12.60 5.30 3.76
CA VAL A 408 12.08 3.97 3.42
C VAL A 408 11.36 3.36 4.63
N PRO A 409 10.09 2.94 4.50
CA PRO A 409 9.35 2.35 5.60
C PRO A 409 10.01 1.05 6.10
N SER A 410 9.79 0.72 7.37
CA SER A 410 10.33 -0.51 7.96
C SER A 410 9.65 -1.74 7.31
N SER A 411 10.42 -2.78 7.04
CA SER A 411 9.86 -4.02 6.49
C SER A 411 9.21 -4.86 7.58
N VAL A 412 8.08 -5.48 7.27
CA VAL A 412 7.24 -6.20 8.22
C VAL A 412 6.83 -7.55 7.62
N LEU A 413 7.11 -8.63 8.35
CA LEU A 413 6.69 -9.99 8.02
C LEU A 413 5.71 -10.46 9.11
N GLU A 414 4.44 -10.54 8.77
CA GLU A 414 3.38 -11.09 9.61
C GLU A 414 3.11 -12.56 9.21
N VAL A 415 3.48 -13.51 10.07
CA VAL A 415 3.28 -14.95 9.88
C VAL A 415 2.38 -15.51 10.97
N ARG A 416 1.09 -15.71 10.67
CA ARG A 416 0.09 -15.99 11.71
C ARG A 416 0.27 -17.33 12.42
N ASN A 417 0.58 -18.41 11.71
CA ASN A 417 0.59 -19.76 12.28
C ASN A 417 1.99 -20.37 12.38
N LEU A 418 2.75 -20.40 11.28
CA LEU A 418 4.00 -21.18 11.23
C LEU A 418 5.04 -20.54 10.31
N ALA A 419 6.23 -20.25 10.85
CA ALA A 419 7.40 -19.84 10.10
C ALA A 419 8.54 -20.87 10.32
N VAL A 420 8.98 -21.53 9.26
CA VAL A 420 10.06 -22.52 9.31
C VAL A 420 11.13 -22.20 8.26
N LEU A 421 12.37 -22.05 8.74
CA LEU A 421 13.56 -21.91 7.93
C LEU A 421 14.39 -23.19 8.07
N THR A 422 14.78 -23.76 6.93
CA THR A 422 15.58 -24.99 6.88
C THR A 422 16.57 -25.01 5.72
N GLU A 423 17.62 -25.82 5.84
CA GLU A 423 18.71 -26.01 4.87
C GLU A 423 19.40 -24.71 4.39
N LYS A 424 19.88 -23.87 5.32
CA LYS A 424 20.57 -22.59 5.01
C LYS A 424 19.64 -21.51 4.46
N SER A 425 18.41 -21.47 4.96
CA SER A 425 17.45 -20.45 4.57
C SER A 425 17.69 -19.13 5.32
N VAL A 426 17.73 -18.02 4.58
CA VAL A 426 18.13 -16.72 5.15
C VAL A 426 17.11 -15.62 4.82
N ILE A 427 16.66 -14.90 5.85
CA ILE A 427 15.94 -13.63 5.70
C ILE A 427 16.91 -12.53 6.13
N THR A 428 17.23 -11.59 5.25
CA THR A 428 18.18 -10.51 5.53
C THR A 428 17.66 -9.16 5.06
N SER A 429 17.83 -8.14 5.90
CA SER A 429 17.48 -6.74 5.59
C SER A 429 18.62 -5.81 6.02
N ASN A 430 19.00 -4.86 5.17
CA ASN A 430 19.90 -3.75 5.54
C ASN A 430 19.16 -2.55 6.17
N ALA A 431 17.84 -2.68 6.36
CA ALA A 431 16.99 -1.72 7.06
C ALA A 431 16.32 -2.39 8.28
N ASN A 432 15.37 -1.69 8.89
CA ASN A 432 14.59 -2.23 10.00
C ASN A 432 13.70 -3.38 9.53
N LEU A 433 13.72 -4.48 10.27
CA LEU A 433 12.97 -5.70 10.00
C LEU A 433 12.14 -6.10 11.22
N GLY A 434 10.82 -6.10 11.05
CA GLY A 434 9.87 -6.67 12.00
C GLY A 434 9.39 -8.03 11.55
N VAL A 435 9.40 -9.00 12.45
CA VAL A 435 8.82 -10.31 12.23
C VAL A 435 7.82 -10.56 13.36
N TYR A 436 6.55 -10.68 12.99
CA TYR A 436 5.41 -10.83 13.88
C TYR A 436 4.72 -12.14 13.56
N GLY A 437 4.18 -12.82 14.56
CA GLY A 437 3.38 -14.01 14.31
C GLY A 437 2.65 -14.47 15.55
N GLN A 438 1.56 -15.22 15.43
CA GLN A 438 0.78 -15.71 16.58
C GLN A 438 1.08 -17.18 16.91
N GLY A 439 1.86 -17.87 16.08
CA GLY A 439 2.20 -19.28 16.25
C GLY A 439 3.70 -19.50 16.47
N MET A 440 4.32 -20.38 15.69
CA MET A 440 5.70 -20.82 15.93
C MET A 440 6.69 -20.27 14.89
N LEU A 441 7.85 -19.83 15.36
CA LEU A 441 9.02 -19.51 14.55
C LEU A 441 10.14 -20.52 14.84
N THR A 442 10.60 -21.23 13.82
CA THR A 442 11.63 -22.26 13.97
C THR A 442 12.71 -22.12 12.91
N LEU A 443 13.95 -21.97 13.36
CA LEU A 443 15.15 -22.13 12.53
C LEU A 443 15.72 -23.52 12.87
N THR A 444 15.82 -24.40 11.88
CA THR A 444 16.00 -25.84 12.15
C THR A 444 17.45 -26.30 12.14
N GLY A 445 18.33 -25.66 11.37
CA GLY A 445 19.68 -26.16 11.17
C GLY A 445 20.75 -25.11 10.84
N PRO A 446 21.98 -25.57 10.58
CA PRO A 446 23.14 -24.71 10.39
C PRO A 446 23.02 -23.84 9.14
N GLY A 447 23.27 -22.55 9.30
CA GLY A 447 23.19 -21.56 8.23
C GLY A 447 21.81 -20.93 8.05
N ASP A 448 20.77 -21.42 8.75
CA ASP A 448 19.48 -20.73 8.80
C ASP A 448 19.64 -19.44 9.59
N ALA A 449 19.17 -18.31 9.04
CA ALA A 449 19.36 -17.02 9.71
C ALA A 449 18.27 -15.99 9.44
N ILE A 450 17.97 -15.17 10.46
CA ILE A 450 17.21 -13.93 10.31
C ILE A 450 18.11 -12.78 10.74
N LYS A 451 18.40 -11.88 9.80
CA LYS A 451 19.36 -10.77 9.97
C LYS A 451 18.71 -9.45 9.60
N GLY A 452 18.95 -8.42 10.39
CA GLY A 452 18.45 -7.07 10.14
C GLY A 452 19.43 -6.00 10.61
N GLN A 453 19.33 -4.79 10.07
CA GLN A 453 19.99 -3.63 10.69
C GLN A 453 19.43 -3.39 12.09
N ARG A 454 18.11 -3.51 12.22
CA ARG A 454 17.40 -3.69 13.48
C ARG A 454 16.38 -4.80 13.30
N LEU A 455 16.28 -5.68 14.28
CA LEU A 455 15.40 -6.84 14.24
C LEU A 455 14.45 -6.81 15.43
N SER A 456 13.15 -6.81 15.16
CA SER A 456 12.12 -6.99 16.19
C SER A 456 11.32 -8.25 15.90
N LEU A 457 11.25 -9.13 16.89
CA LEU A 457 10.52 -10.38 16.89
C LEU A 457 9.41 -10.29 17.93
N SER A 458 8.14 -10.40 17.53
CA SER A 458 7.08 -10.34 18.54
C SER A 458 5.83 -11.17 18.25
N GLN A 459 5.04 -11.37 19.33
CA GLN A 459 3.73 -12.04 19.35
C GLN A 459 3.77 -13.58 19.20
N PHE A 460 4.94 -14.18 18.97
CA PHE A 460 5.05 -15.62 18.74
C PHE A 460 4.73 -16.43 19.99
N TYR A 461 4.07 -17.57 19.83
CA TYR A 461 3.92 -18.53 20.91
C TYR A 461 5.27 -19.16 21.28
N ASN A 462 6.04 -19.60 20.28
CA ASN A 462 7.36 -20.20 20.49
C ASN A 462 8.36 -19.71 19.45
N ILE A 463 9.55 -19.28 19.90
CA ILE A 463 10.71 -19.03 19.07
C ILE A 463 11.78 -20.07 19.37
N THR A 464 12.13 -20.88 18.36
CA THR A 464 13.20 -21.87 18.44
C THR A 464 14.33 -21.52 17.48
N VAL A 465 15.51 -21.26 18.02
CA VAL A 465 16.77 -21.08 17.28
C VAL A 465 17.55 -22.38 17.38
N GLY A 466 17.48 -23.22 16.36
CA GLY A 466 18.14 -24.53 16.31
C GLY A 466 19.67 -24.45 16.25
N PRO A 467 20.36 -25.59 16.44
CA PRO A 467 21.82 -25.65 16.41
C PRO A 467 22.41 -25.13 15.09
N GLY A 468 23.36 -24.20 15.19
CA GLY A 468 23.99 -23.57 14.04
C GLY A 468 23.12 -22.51 13.31
N SER A 469 21.88 -22.29 13.74
CA SER A 469 21.03 -21.20 13.25
C SER A 469 21.37 -19.88 13.94
N MET A 470 20.97 -18.75 13.35
CA MET A 470 21.37 -17.42 13.84
C MET A 470 20.27 -16.37 13.76
N LEU A 471 20.03 -15.67 14.87
CA LEU A 471 19.34 -14.38 14.90
C LEU A 471 20.39 -13.28 15.11
N GLN A 472 20.38 -12.26 14.26
CA GLN A 472 21.40 -11.21 14.36
C GLN A 472 20.87 -9.82 14.00
N ALA A 473 21.16 -8.84 14.86
CA ALA A 473 21.07 -7.42 14.52
C ALA A 473 21.98 -6.57 15.41
N PRO A 474 22.82 -5.67 14.84
CA PRO A 474 22.88 -5.27 13.43
C PRO A 474 23.61 -6.29 12.54
N LEU A 475 23.69 -6.00 11.23
CA LEU A 475 24.50 -6.80 10.29
C LEU A 475 25.98 -6.82 10.70
N ASP A 476 26.72 -7.87 10.31
CA ASP A 476 28.10 -8.14 10.80
C ASP A 476 29.17 -7.32 10.07
N ASP A 477 28.92 -6.04 9.84
CA ASP A 477 29.86 -5.10 9.26
C ASP A 477 29.98 -3.85 10.13
N ASP A 478 31.15 -3.22 10.09
CA ASP A 478 31.46 -2.11 10.99
C ASP A 478 30.57 -0.89 10.73
N GLU A 479 30.10 -0.69 9.49
CA GLU A 479 29.21 0.41 9.14
C GLU A 479 27.84 0.23 9.82
N SER A 480 27.25 -0.96 9.69
CA SER A 480 26.01 -1.35 10.34
C SER A 480 26.10 -1.33 11.86
N LYS A 481 27.19 -1.83 12.44
CA LYS A 481 27.43 -1.78 13.90
C LYS A 481 27.48 -0.33 14.41
N ASN A 482 28.30 0.50 13.77
CA ASN A 482 28.43 1.90 14.13
C ASN A 482 27.12 2.68 13.94
N ALA A 483 26.32 2.36 12.91
CA ALA A 483 25.05 3.04 12.68
C ALA A 483 24.05 2.88 13.85
N VAL A 484 24.08 1.75 14.58
CA VAL A 484 23.21 1.55 15.76
C VAL A 484 23.82 2.11 17.03
N THR A 485 25.13 2.01 17.22
CA THR A 485 25.78 2.36 18.50
C THR A 485 26.23 3.81 18.60
N ARG A 486 26.47 4.52 17.48
CA ARG A 486 27.10 5.85 17.46
C ARG A 486 26.45 6.89 18.37
N SER A 487 25.12 6.95 18.46
CA SER A 487 24.43 7.91 19.33
C SER A 487 24.56 7.61 20.82
N LEU A 488 24.95 6.38 21.17
CA LEU A 488 25.04 5.89 22.55
C LEU A 488 26.47 5.85 23.09
N CYS A 489 27.47 5.81 22.22
CA CYS A 489 28.88 5.68 22.61
C CYS A 489 29.44 6.86 23.43
N GLU A 490 28.85 8.05 23.31
CA GLU A 490 29.27 9.25 24.04
C GLU A 490 28.28 9.66 25.15
N SER A 491 27.14 8.97 25.24
CA SER A 491 26.09 9.28 26.21
C SER A 491 26.41 8.67 27.58
N LYS A 492 26.35 9.49 28.63
CA LYS A 492 26.35 9.02 30.04
C LYS A 492 24.94 8.72 30.56
N THR A 493 23.92 9.04 29.77
CA THR A 493 22.51 8.87 30.14
C THR A 493 21.96 7.62 29.48
N CYS A 494 21.40 6.73 30.30
CA CYS A 494 20.71 5.53 29.85
C CYS A 494 19.54 5.89 28.94
N PRO A 495 19.35 5.18 27.82
CA PRO A 495 18.15 5.37 27.00
C PRO A 495 16.89 5.05 27.77
N ILE A 496 15.90 5.95 27.69
CA ILE A 496 14.63 5.77 28.41
C ILE A 496 13.88 4.51 27.98
N ASP A 497 14.07 4.06 26.73
CA ASP A 497 13.46 2.85 26.20
C ASP A 497 13.99 1.57 26.87
N LEU A 498 15.24 1.57 27.37
CA LEU A 498 15.79 0.47 28.17
C LEU A 498 15.15 0.43 29.57
N ILE A 499 14.77 1.59 30.11
CA ILE A 499 14.16 1.74 31.44
C ILE A 499 12.66 1.41 31.38
N SER A 500 11.98 1.91 30.35
CA SER A 500 10.53 1.79 30.13
C SER A 500 10.28 1.40 28.68
N PRO A 501 10.48 0.11 28.31
CA PRO A 501 10.26 -0.34 26.95
C PRO A 501 8.80 -0.17 26.53
N PRO A 502 8.54 0.13 25.24
CA PRO A 502 7.18 0.33 24.76
C PRO A 502 6.37 -0.97 24.84
N ASP A 503 5.18 -0.88 25.43
CA ASP A 503 4.27 -2.03 25.57
C ASP A 503 3.83 -2.64 24.23
N ASP A 504 3.82 -1.83 23.18
CA ASP A 504 3.26 -2.18 21.88
C ASP A 504 4.22 -3.02 21.02
N CYS A 505 5.50 -3.10 21.39
CA CYS A 505 6.53 -3.92 20.73
C CYS A 505 6.63 -3.76 19.21
N HIS A 506 6.14 -2.62 18.72
CA HIS A 506 6.20 -2.25 17.32
C HIS A 506 7.62 -1.87 16.92
N VAL A 507 7.98 -2.21 15.69
CA VAL A 507 9.21 -1.73 15.04
C VAL A 507 9.15 -0.21 14.94
N ASN A 508 9.87 0.46 15.83
CA ASN A 508 10.07 1.89 15.78
C ASN A 508 11.57 2.17 15.62
N TYR A 509 11.91 2.94 14.59
CA TYR A 509 13.28 3.31 14.26
C TYR A 509 13.94 4.21 15.32
N THR A 510 13.15 4.81 16.22
CA THR A 510 13.67 5.65 17.31
C THR A 510 14.14 4.87 18.52
N LEU A 511 13.83 3.56 18.62
CA LEU A 511 14.22 2.75 19.79
C LEU A 511 15.74 2.60 19.87
N SER A 512 16.28 2.25 21.03
CA SER A 512 17.73 2.01 21.15
C SER A 512 18.13 0.56 20.83
N PHE A 513 17.17 -0.37 20.75
CA PHE A 513 17.45 -1.79 20.57
C PHE A 513 17.92 -2.13 19.16
N SER A 514 18.95 -2.97 19.06
CA SER A 514 19.34 -3.59 17.79
C SER A 514 18.54 -4.87 17.55
N LEU A 515 18.35 -5.68 18.59
CA LEU A 515 17.55 -6.90 18.57
C LEU A 515 16.54 -6.85 19.71
N GLN A 516 15.26 -6.93 19.39
CA GLN A 516 14.17 -6.95 20.36
C GLN A 516 13.35 -8.23 20.19
N ILE A 517 13.13 -8.97 21.27
CA ILE A 517 12.15 -10.06 21.35
C ILE A 517 11.07 -9.66 22.36
N CYS A 518 9.81 -9.71 21.95
CA CYS A 518 8.70 -9.25 22.78
C CYS A 518 7.42 -10.08 22.69
N ARG A 519 6.71 -10.25 23.81
CA ARG A 519 5.39 -10.93 23.85
C ARG A 519 5.53 -12.33 23.26
N VAL A 520 6.42 -13.13 23.86
CA VAL A 520 6.70 -14.51 23.45
C VAL A 520 6.55 -15.43 24.65
N GLU A 521 5.81 -16.54 24.54
CA GLU A 521 5.69 -17.46 25.68
C GLU A 521 7.03 -18.16 25.93
N ASP A 522 7.52 -18.93 24.97
CA ASP A 522 8.74 -19.72 25.12
C ASP A 522 9.80 -19.38 24.06
N ILE A 523 11.04 -19.18 24.53
CA ILE A 523 12.21 -18.94 23.67
C ILE A 523 13.24 -20.04 23.95
N LEU A 524 13.55 -20.84 22.93
CA LEU A 524 14.56 -21.89 22.96
C LEU A 524 15.76 -21.52 22.08
N VAL A 525 16.92 -21.35 22.69
CA VAL A 525 18.17 -21.00 22.00
C VAL A 525 19.15 -22.17 22.07
N SER A 526 19.37 -22.81 20.93
CA SER A 526 20.41 -23.83 20.71
C SER A 526 21.46 -23.41 19.66
N GLY A 527 21.19 -22.32 18.94
CA GLY A 527 22.14 -21.65 18.05
C GLY A 527 22.62 -20.31 18.60
N PHE A 528 22.72 -19.32 17.73
CA PHE A 528 23.33 -18.02 18.03
C PHE A 528 22.29 -16.88 18.01
N VAL A 529 22.25 -16.07 19.07
CA VAL A 529 21.55 -14.78 19.09
C VAL A 529 22.57 -13.70 19.31
N LYS A 530 22.78 -12.82 18.33
CA LYS A 530 23.82 -11.79 18.36
C LYS A 530 23.26 -10.38 18.17
N GLY A 531 23.80 -9.41 18.89
CA GLY A 531 23.45 -8.02 18.65
C GLY A 531 24.12 -6.99 19.55
N SER A 532 24.03 -5.71 19.19
CA SER A 532 24.57 -4.60 19.98
C SER A 532 23.78 -4.33 21.25
N ILE A 533 22.46 -4.32 21.16
CA ILE A 533 21.57 -4.09 22.30
C ILE A 533 20.43 -5.10 22.17
N ILE A 534 20.54 -6.19 22.91
CA ILE A 534 19.61 -7.33 22.88
C ILE A 534 18.60 -7.16 24.01
N GLN A 535 17.34 -6.91 23.68
CA GLN A 535 16.25 -6.80 24.65
C GLN A 535 15.27 -7.96 24.50
N ILE A 536 15.02 -8.70 25.57
CA ILE A 536 13.92 -9.67 25.64
C ILE A 536 13.00 -9.23 26.78
N HIS A 537 11.73 -8.98 26.48
CA HIS A 537 10.76 -8.52 27.48
C HIS A 537 9.36 -9.08 27.20
N ARG A 538 8.51 -9.18 28.23
CA ARG A 538 7.22 -9.89 28.15
C ARG A 538 7.40 -11.31 27.59
N ALA A 539 8.41 -12.02 28.12
CA ALA A 539 8.65 -13.42 27.83
C ALA A 539 8.43 -14.29 29.07
N ARG A 540 7.83 -15.47 28.91
CA ARG A 540 7.58 -16.37 30.04
C ARG A 540 8.81 -17.23 30.33
N THR A 541 9.29 -17.97 29.34
CA THR A 541 10.44 -18.88 29.50
C THR A 541 11.52 -18.57 28.48
N VAL A 542 12.76 -18.45 28.94
CA VAL A 542 13.95 -18.44 28.08
C VAL A 542 14.83 -19.61 28.46
N VAL A 543 15.12 -20.48 27.49
CA VAL A 543 15.99 -21.65 27.65
C VAL A 543 17.17 -21.53 26.70
N VAL A 544 18.37 -21.43 27.24
CA VAL A 544 19.62 -21.48 26.49
C VAL A 544 20.26 -22.84 26.75
N THR A 545 20.28 -23.70 25.73
CA THR A 545 20.84 -25.06 25.80
C THR A 545 22.37 -25.03 25.81
N ASP A 546 23.03 -26.17 26.04
CA ASP A 546 24.50 -26.27 26.15
C ASP A 546 25.25 -25.70 24.93
N GLU A 547 24.68 -25.82 23.72
CA GLU A 547 25.23 -25.30 22.46
C GLU A 547 24.75 -23.87 22.13
N GLY A 548 23.79 -23.35 22.90
CA GLY A 548 23.20 -22.03 22.71
C GLY A 548 24.11 -20.90 23.18
N LEU A 549 24.17 -19.83 22.39
CA LEU A 549 24.89 -18.60 22.72
C LEU A 549 24.01 -17.37 22.47
N ILE A 550 23.81 -16.55 23.49
CA ILE A 550 23.33 -15.18 23.35
C ILE A 550 24.52 -14.26 23.59
N SER A 551 24.94 -13.49 22.59
CA SER A 551 26.18 -12.71 22.65
C SER A 551 26.00 -11.29 22.13
N ALA A 552 26.37 -10.32 22.96
CA ALA A 552 26.61 -8.95 22.55
C ALA A 552 28.12 -8.64 22.41
N SER A 553 28.97 -9.68 22.43
CA SER A 553 30.42 -9.51 22.40
C SER A 553 30.90 -8.86 21.10
N GLY A 554 31.69 -7.79 21.20
CA GLY A 554 32.22 -7.06 20.05
C GLY A 554 31.19 -6.33 19.20
N PHE A 555 30.01 -6.05 19.76
CA PHE A 555 28.95 -5.23 19.14
C PHE A 555 28.75 -3.87 19.83
N GLY A 556 29.68 -3.48 20.70
CA GLY A 556 29.69 -2.19 21.38
C GLY A 556 30.29 -1.06 20.54
N CYS A 557 30.98 -0.15 21.22
CA CYS A 557 31.53 1.04 20.62
C CYS A 557 32.98 0.85 20.19
N SER A 558 33.35 1.35 19.01
CA SER A 558 34.76 1.39 18.56
C SER A 558 35.57 2.51 19.24
N GLY A 559 34.88 3.53 19.75
CA GLY A 559 35.41 4.59 20.60
C GLY A 559 34.28 5.20 21.43
N GLY A 560 34.61 5.96 22.48
CA GLY A 560 33.60 6.49 23.39
C GLY A 560 34.17 6.80 24.77
N LEU A 561 33.30 6.80 25.77
CA LEU A 561 33.72 6.95 27.17
C LEU A 561 34.74 5.87 27.54
N GLY A 562 35.80 6.23 28.26
CA GLY A 562 36.82 5.27 28.70
C GLY A 562 37.60 4.56 27.58
N LYS A 563 37.62 5.12 26.35
CA LYS A 563 38.38 4.59 25.20
C LYS A 563 39.84 4.25 25.56
N GLY A 564 40.32 3.11 25.06
CA GLY A 564 41.74 2.74 25.11
C GLY A 564 42.60 3.60 24.17
N LEU A 565 43.78 4.01 24.63
CA LEU A 565 44.68 4.91 23.92
C LEU A 565 45.79 4.14 23.22
N TYR A 566 46.24 4.65 22.07
CA TYR A 566 47.44 4.17 21.41
C TYR A 566 48.49 5.26 21.35
N SER A 567 49.70 4.98 21.84
CA SER A 567 50.82 5.92 21.81
C SER A 567 52.14 5.21 21.53
N ASN A 568 52.85 5.65 20.48
CA ASN A 568 54.24 5.24 20.19
C ASN A 568 54.49 3.71 20.16
N GLY A 569 53.55 2.91 19.68
CA GLY A 569 53.69 1.44 19.64
C GLY A 569 53.08 0.69 20.83
N ALA A 570 52.62 1.39 21.88
CA ALA A 570 51.91 0.83 23.02
C ALA A 570 50.40 1.13 22.94
N GLY A 571 49.57 0.09 22.84
CA GLY A 571 48.11 0.19 22.97
C GLY A 571 47.65 -0.09 24.40
N SER A 572 46.68 0.66 24.90
CA SER A 572 46.07 0.47 26.22
C SER A 572 44.61 0.03 26.11
N GLY A 573 44.11 -0.67 27.14
CA GLY A 573 42.73 -1.18 27.17
C GLY A 573 41.70 -0.11 27.53
N ALA A 574 40.44 -0.36 27.19
CA ALA A 574 39.31 0.50 27.57
C ALA A 574 38.88 0.28 29.03
N GLY A 575 38.17 1.24 29.63
CA GLY A 575 37.80 1.23 31.05
C GLY A 575 36.29 1.33 31.35
N HIS A 576 35.52 0.26 31.14
CA HIS A 576 34.12 0.16 31.62
C HIS A 576 34.06 -0.59 32.96
N GLY A 577 33.35 -0.07 33.97
CA GLY A 577 33.25 -0.65 35.34
C GLY A 577 34.55 -0.62 36.16
N GLY A 578 35.70 -0.46 35.50
CA GLY A 578 37.03 -0.31 36.09
C GLY A 578 37.97 0.47 35.17
N ARG A 579 39.22 0.72 35.59
CA ARG A 579 40.21 1.41 34.74
C ARG A 579 40.84 0.41 33.77
N GLY A 580 41.01 0.81 32.51
CA GLY A 580 41.62 -0.03 31.49
C GLY A 580 43.08 -0.39 31.80
N GLY A 581 43.53 -1.54 31.28
CA GLY A 581 44.91 -2.00 31.43
C GLY A 581 45.91 -1.08 30.68
N SER A 582 47.09 -0.85 31.28
CA SER A 582 48.14 -0.04 30.64
C SER A 582 49.01 -0.91 29.72
N GLY A 583 49.32 -0.41 28.53
CA GLY A 583 50.22 -1.07 27.58
C GLY A 583 51.66 -0.59 27.73
N ILE A 584 52.63 -1.47 27.50
CA ILE A 584 54.06 -1.12 27.51
C ILE A 584 54.72 -1.58 26.22
N PHE A 585 55.41 -0.68 25.54
CA PHE A 585 56.17 -1.00 24.33
C PHE A 585 57.46 -0.18 24.27
N ASN A 586 58.60 -0.85 24.03
CA ASN A 586 59.94 -0.22 24.00
C ASN A 586 60.21 0.72 25.20
N GLY A 587 59.82 0.31 26.41
CA GLY A 587 60.01 1.10 27.64
C GLY A 587 59.10 2.31 27.80
N ARG A 588 58.18 2.56 26.84
CA ARG A 588 57.14 3.60 26.94
C ARG A 588 55.84 2.98 27.43
N VAL A 589 55.17 3.66 28.34
CA VAL A 589 53.91 3.22 28.97
C VAL A 589 52.76 4.04 28.40
N CYS A 590 51.70 3.37 27.95
CA CYS A 590 50.42 3.96 27.58
C CYS A 590 49.40 3.64 28.67
N SER A 591 48.90 4.65 29.37
CA SER A 591 47.89 4.45 30.42
C SER A 591 46.56 3.97 29.84
N GLY A 592 45.92 3.03 30.51
CA GLY A 592 44.58 2.56 30.13
C GLY A 592 43.48 3.60 30.26
N GLY A 593 42.38 3.35 29.56
CA GLY A 593 41.19 4.20 29.52
C GLY A 593 40.58 4.46 30.90
N HIS A 594 39.94 5.62 31.05
CA HIS A 594 39.27 6.02 32.29
C HIS A 594 38.05 5.15 32.59
N THR A 595 37.76 4.95 33.89
CA THR A 595 36.57 4.24 34.36
C THR A 595 35.29 5.00 34.07
N TYR A 596 34.27 4.32 33.54
CA TYR A 596 32.90 4.80 33.40
C TYR A 596 31.89 3.63 33.52
N GLY A 597 30.60 3.93 33.60
CA GLY A 597 29.53 2.96 33.80
C GLY A 597 29.09 2.90 35.26
N ASP A 598 27.79 2.67 35.48
CA ASP A 598 27.18 2.53 36.80
C ASP A 598 27.11 1.03 37.18
N PRO A 599 27.68 0.61 38.33
CA PRO A 599 27.62 -0.79 38.77
C PRO A 599 26.20 -1.25 39.16
N ASP A 600 25.35 -0.32 39.62
CA ASP A 600 23.97 -0.59 40.04
C ASP A 600 23.01 -0.54 38.83
N PHE A 601 23.36 0.27 37.82
CA PHE A 601 22.56 0.45 36.60
C PHE A 601 23.39 0.43 35.30
N PRO A 602 23.95 -0.71 34.86
CA PRO A 602 24.84 -0.79 33.70
C PRO A 602 24.07 -0.68 32.39
N CYS A 603 23.98 0.54 31.86
CA CYS A 603 23.17 0.89 30.69
C CYS A 603 23.99 1.51 29.55
N GLU A 604 25.31 1.55 29.73
CA GLU A 604 26.26 2.08 28.77
C GLU A 604 26.91 0.97 27.95
N LEU A 605 27.21 1.28 26.68
CA LEU A 605 27.97 0.35 25.82
C LEU A 605 29.44 0.32 26.24
N GLY A 606 30.04 -0.87 26.10
CA GLY A 606 31.48 -1.04 26.25
C GLY A 606 32.24 -0.32 25.14
N SER A 607 33.37 0.28 25.49
CA SER A 607 34.23 1.03 24.58
C SER A 607 35.41 0.22 24.07
N GLY A 608 35.81 0.59 22.87
CA GLY A 608 36.95 0.05 22.14
C GLY A 608 38.28 0.73 22.44
N ALA A 609 39.31 0.28 21.73
CA ALA A 609 40.66 0.84 21.77
C ALA A 609 41.14 1.23 20.37
N GLU A 610 41.97 2.27 20.31
CA GLU A 610 42.54 2.79 19.06
C GLU A 610 43.62 1.87 18.49
N SER A 611 43.62 1.70 17.17
CA SER A 611 44.57 0.84 16.46
C SER A 611 45.83 1.61 15.97
N PRO A 612 47.01 0.94 15.86
CA PRO A 612 48.26 1.53 15.38
C PRO A 612 48.30 2.12 13.97
N ASP A 613 47.51 1.55 13.05
CA ASP A 613 47.52 1.84 11.62
C ASP A 613 46.07 1.78 11.09
N ASN A 614 45.69 2.66 10.16
CA ASN A 614 44.34 2.67 9.54
C ASN A 614 43.99 1.38 8.78
N SER A 615 44.96 0.48 8.55
CA SER A 615 44.76 -0.82 7.91
C SER A 615 44.25 -1.92 8.85
N TYR A 616 44.41 -1.75 10.16
CA TYR A 616 43.89 -2.66 11.19
C TYR A 616 42.77 -1.88 11.91
N GLY A 617 41.51 -2.27 11.75
CA GLY A 617 40.37 -1.56 12.36
C GLY A 617 40.50 -1.39 13.89
N ASN A 618 39.76 -0.44 14.47
CA ASN A 618 39.72 -0.25 15.92
C ASN A 618 39.12 -1.49 16.62
N VAL A 619 39.60 -1.79 17.82
CA VAL A 619 39.01 -2.85 18.66
C VAL A 619 37.64 -2.39 19.13
N ILE A 620 36.61 -3.22 19.02
CA ILE A 620 35.24 -2.88 19.40
C ILE A 620 34.95 -3.35 20.83
N GLY A 621 34.31 -2.50 21.64
CA GLY A 621 33.86 -2.88 22.98
C GLY A 621 32.66 -3.84 22.99
N GLY A 622 32.25 -4.26 24.18
CA GLY A 622 31.08 -5.10 24.40
C GLY A 622 29.76 -4.36 24.18
N GLY A 623 28.74 -5.05 23.66
CA GLY A 623 27.37 -4.53 23.57
C GLY A 623 26.63 -4.61 24.90
N MET A 624 25.30 -4.61 24.83
CA MET A 624 24.41 -4.72 25.99
C MET A 624 23.37 -5.82 25.76
N ILE A 625 23.01 -6.49 26.85
CA ILE A 625 21.86 -7.40 26.92
C ILE A 625 20.96 -6.84 28.03
N GLY A 626 19.65 -6.73 27.78
CA GLY A 626 18.73 -5.87 28.55
C GLY A 626 18.38 -6.37 29.94
N GLN A 627 18.49 -5.51 30.96
CA GLN A 627 18.48 -5.87 32.38
C GLN A 627 17.11 -5.70 33.10
N TYR A 628 16.90 -6.45 34.21
CA TYR A 628 16.23 -6.10 35.50
C TYR A 628 15.29 -7.15 36.14
N TYR A 629 15.69 -7.56 37.37
CA TYR A 629 15.08 -8.29 38.51
C TYR A 629 14.19 -9.54 38.33
N PHE A 630 14.66 -10.64 38.93
CA PHE A 630 13.94 -11.89 39.17
C PHE A 630 13.64 -12.04 40.67
N SER A 631 12.40 -12.31 41.06
CA SER A 631 12.08 -12.78 42.43
C SER A 631 12.27 -14.30 42.47
N ILE A 632 13.23 -14.75 43.28
CA ILE A 632 13.77 -16.13 43.32
C ILE A 632 12.71 -17.20 43.68
N SER A 633 12.70 -18.28 42.90
CA SER A 633 12.58 -19.66 43.41
C SER A 633 13.52 -20.55 42.58
N ILE A 634 14.78 -20.66 43.00
CA ILE A 634 15.79 -21.51 42.37
C ILE A 634 15.96 -22.79 43.20
N VAL A 635 15.83 -23.93 42.55
CA VAL A 635 16.37 -25.22 42.98
C VAL A 635 17.57 -25.52 42.08
N LEU A 636 18.78 -25.12 42.50
CA LEU A 636 20.07 -25.79 42.27
C LEU A 636 21.25 -24.94 42.78
N GLU A 637 22.19 -25.62 43.43
CA GLU A 637 23.34 -25.08 44.15
C GLU A 637 24.45 -24.55 43.24
N LYS A 638 25.08 -23.45 43.69
CA LYS A 638 26.35 -22.85 43.24
C LYS A 638 26.36 -22.14 41.88
N LEU A 639 25.95 -20.87 41.88
CA LEU A 639 26.69 -19.69 41.37
C LEU A 639 25.80 -18.45 41.53
N ALA A 640 26.39 -17.32 41.95
CA ALA A 640 25.70 -16.05 42.11
C ALA A 640 25.17 -15.56 40.75
N ALA A 641 23.86 -15.31 40.62
CA ALA A 641 23.24 -14.92 39.35
C ALA A 641 22.28 -13.74 39.53
N SER A 642 22.74 -12.53 39.19
CA SER A 642 21.88 -11.42 38.76
C SER A 642 21.76 -11.53 37.23
N SER A 643 20.62 -12.01 36.73
CA SER A 643 20.45 -12.28 35.29
C SER A 643 19.75 -11.14 34.52
N VAL A 644 20.21 -10.98 33.29
CA VAL A 644 20.23 -9.77 32.45
C VAL A 644 19.15 -9.85 31.35
N ILE A 645 17.91 -10.22 31.70
CA ILE A 645 16.81 -10.39 30.72
C ILE A 645 15.44 -10.04 31.35
N GLY A 646 14.74 -8.99 30.88
CA GLY A 646 13.36 -8.66 31.32
C GLY A 646 13.00 -7.16 31.29
N SER A 647 11.83 -6.79 31.84
CA SER A 647 11.40 -5.40 32.10
C SER A 647 10.76 -5.28 33.49
N ILE A 648 10.89 -4.13 34.16
CA ILE A 648 10.33 -3.87 35.50
C ILE A 648 8.80 -4.12 35.56
N HIS A 649 8.08 -3.75 34.50
CA HIS A 649 6.64 -3.93 34.43
C HIS A 649 6.23 -5.38 34.14
N PHE A 650 7.12 -6.19 33.56
CA PHE A 650 6.87 -7.57 33.13
C PHE A 650 8.13 -8.43 33.32
N PRO A 651 8.43 -8.87 34.55
CA PRO A 651 9.62 -9.67 34.83
C PRO A 651 9.53 -11.02 34.13
N LEU A 652 10.69 -11.56 33.76
CA LEU A 652 10.79 -12.88 33.14
C LEU A 652 10.39 -13.95 34.17
N LEU A 653 9.58 -14.93 33.77
CA LEU A 653 9.06 -15.96 34.70
C LEU A 653 10.04 -17.11 34.92
N THR A 654 10.87 -17.47 33.93
CA THR A 654 11.87 -18.56 34.03
C THR A 654 13.01 -18.36 33.04
N LEU A 655 14.25 -18.30 33.54
CA LEU A 655 15.48 -18.36 32.74
C LEU A 655 16.25 -19.63 33.08
N ASN A 656 16.49 -20.48 32.08
CA ASN A 656 17.30 -21.69 32.20
C ASN A 656 18.54 -21.55 31.29
N LEU A 657 19.69 -21.27 31.89
CA LEU A 657 20.95 -21.04 31.20
C LEU A 657 21.88 -22.25 31.40
N ARG A 658 22.02 -23.08 30.36
CA ARG A 658 23.01 -24.18 30.30
C ARG A 658 24.16 -23.88 29.35
N GLY A 659 23.90 -23.09 28.31
CA GLY A 659 24.91 -22.58 27.39
C GLY A 659 25.57 -21.30 27.88
N SER A 660 25.80 -20.36 26.96
CA SER A 660 26.58 -19.15 27.22
C SER A 660 25.80 -17.85 26.96
N LEU A 661 26.06 -16.87 27.82
CA LEU A 661 25.58 -15.49 27.71
C LEU A 661 26.82 -14.59 27.85
N SER A 662 27.18 -13.81 26.82
CA SER A 662 28.41 -13.02 26.81
C SER A 662 28.21 -11.60 26.28
N SER A 663 28.99 -10.64 26.77
CA SER A 663 28.88 -9.22 26.38
C SER A 663 30.25 -8.55 26.31
N ASP A 664 31.25 -9.32 25.91
CA ASP A 664 32.66 -9.01 26.12
C ASP A 664 33.21 -8.10 25.01
N GLY A 665 34.28 -7.36 25.29
CA GLY A 665 35.02 -6.62 24.27
C GLY A 665 35.78 -7.55 23.30
N GLN A 666 36.07 -7.04 22.10
CA GLN A 666 36.96 -7.76 21.18
C GLN A 666 38.39 -7.83 21.74
N SER A 667 39.07 -8.93 21.43
CA SER A 667 40.49 -9.15 21.70
C SER A 667 41.21 -9.46 20.39
N LEU A 668 42.33 -8.78 20.11
CA LEU A 668 43.19 -9.11 18.96
C LEU A 668 44.17 -10.21 19.35
N GLY A 669 44.14 -11.33 18.62
CA GLY A 669 44.92 -12.54 18.95
C GLY A 669 46.35 -12.59 18.43
N GLU A 670 46.78 -11.70 17.51
CA GLU A 670 48.13 -11.74 16.92
C GLU A 670 48.88 -10.39 17.01
N PRO A 671 50.18 -10.38 17.39
CA PRO A 671 51.01 -9.18 17.40
C PRO A 671 51.29 -8.67 15.98
N ILE A 672 51.05 -7.39 15.72
CA ILE A 672 51.27 -6.77 14.41
C ILE A 672 52.78 -6.68 14.12
N THR A 673 53.26 -7.35 13.06
CA THR A 673 54.65 -7.24 12.57
C THR A 673 54.72 -6.36 11.33
N LYS A 674 55.48 -5.25 11.39
CA LYS A 674 55.79 -4.42 10.20
C LYS A 674 56.78 -5.13 9.26
N ALA A 675 56.72 -4.80 7.96
CA ALA A 675 57.61 -5.32 6.90
C ALA A 675 59.13 -5.12 7.18
N ASN A 676 59.51 -4.29 8.15
CA ASN A 676 60.88 -4.06 8.61
C ASN A 676 61.30 -4.87 9.86
N ARG A 677 60.61 -5.99 10.20
CA ARG A 677 60.93 -6.87 11.36
C ARG A 677 60.89 -6.23 12.76
N SER A 678 60.36 -5.02 12.94
CA SER A 678 60.05 -4.49 14.27
C SER A 678 58.69 -5.00 14.76
N LEU A 679 58.67 -5.75 15.87
CA LEU A 679 57.42 -6.08 16.58
C LEU A 679 56.72 -4.81 17.04
N VAL A 680 55.39 -4.69 16.86
CA VAL A 680 54.55 -3.70 17.53
C VAL A 680 53.92 -4.37 18.76
N GLY A 681 53.88 -3.68 19.91
CA GLY A 681 53.24 -4.18 21.12
C GLY A 681 51.74 -4.36 20.91
N GLY A 682 51.18 -5.43 21.49
CA GLY A 682 49.79 -5.85 21.26
C GLY A 682 48.75 -4.73 21.38
N VAL A 683 47.69 -4.85 20.59
CA VAL A 683 46.54 -3.93 20.63
C VAL A 683 45.74 -4.19 21.91
N GLY A 684 45.39 -3.14 22.66
CA GLY A 684 44.65 -3.27 23.92
C GLY A 684 43.26 -3.89 23.73
N GLY A 685 42.85 -4.79 24.63
CA GLY A 685 41.54 -5.44 24.61
C GLY A 685 40.40 -4.53 25.08
N GLY A 686 39.17 -4.84 24.66
CA GLY A 686 37.95 -4.20 25.18
C GLY A 686 37.61 -4.66 26.60
N SER A 687 36.93 -3.80 27.37
CA SER A 687 36.61 -4.03 28.80
C SER A 687 35.44 -4.99 29.04
N ASP A 688 35.46 -5.65 30.21
CA ASP A 688 34.58 -6.76 30.65
C ASP A 688 33.75 -6.38 31.91
N PHE A 689 32.62 -7.04 32.17
CA PHE A 689 31.62 -6.66 33.20
C PHE A 689 31.70 -7.48 34.52
N PHE A 690 31.63 -6.85 35.71
CA PHE A 690 31.62 -7.49 37.05
C PHE A 690 30.57 -6.84 37.99
N LEU A 691 29.78 -7.65 38.71
CA LEU A 691 28.62 -7.24 39.55
C LEU A 691 28.96 -7.02 41.05
N GLY A 692 28.43 -5.94 41.63
CA GLY A 692 28.28 -5.67 43.08
C GLY A 692 26.80 -5.47 43.43
N GLY A 693 26.37 -5.75 44.67
CA GLY A 693 24.96 -5.93 45.04
C GLY A 693 24.34 -4.99 46.09
N ASP A 694 23.04 -5.24 46.30
CA ASP A 694 22.08 -4.84 47.36
C ASP A 694 21.85 -3.36 47.70
N GLU A 695 20.63 -2.85 47.43
CA GLU A 695 19.66 -2.47 48.48
C GLU A 695 18.23 -2.16 47.95
N LYS A 696 17.22 -2.55 48.74
CA LYS A 696 15.77 -2.37 48.51
C LYS A 696 15.33 -0.90 48.59
N ARG A 697 14.35 -0.46 47.79
CA ARG A 697 13.23 0.40 48.23
C ARG A 697 11.95 0.28 47.40
N VAL A 698 10.84 0.42 48.13
CA VAL A 698 9.44 0.51 47.72
C VAL A 698 9.08 1.99 47.53
N ASP A 699 8.32 2.33 46.49
CA ASP A 699 7.13 3.20 46.57
C ASP A 699 6.53 3.44 45.17
N MET A 700 5.33 2.91 44.97
CA MET A 700 4.50 3.03 43.76
C MET A 700 3.21 3.78 44.14
N VAL A 701 2.66 4.55 43.20
CA VAL A 701 1.41 5.35 43.22
C VAL A 701 1.60 6.86 43.47
N SER A 702 1.89 7.62 42.40
CA SER A 702 1.49 9.05 42.28
C SER A 702 1.59 9.68 40.86
N ILE A 703 1.92 8.93 39.80
CA ILE A 703 2.25 9.55 38.49
C ILE A 703 1.02 9.75 37.57
N ILE A 704 -0.10 9.06 37.80
CA ILE A 704 -1.24 9.05 36.85
C ILE A 704 -2.15 10.28 37.01
N GLN A 705 -2.28 10.87 38.21
CA GLN A 705 -3.09 12.08 38.43
C GLN A 705 -2.48 13.36 37.84
N LYS A 706 -1.19 13.37 37.48
CA LYS A 706 -0.51 14.56 36.94
C LYS A 706 -0.81 14.87 35.46
N ARG A 707 -1.58 14.02 34.76
CA ARG A 707 -1.91 14.20 33.33
C ARG A 707 -3.26 14.88 33.06
N PHE A 708 -4.06 15.14 34.09
CA PHE A 708 -5.33 15.87 33.98
C PHE A 708 -5.19 17.29 34.53
N PRO A 709 -5.77 18.32 33.89
CA PRO A 709 -6.71 18.23 32.76
C PRO A 709 -6.05 17.96 31.41
N MET A 710 -6.71 17.16 30.56
CA MET A 710 -6.24 16.77 29.23
C MET A 710 -7.04 17.48 28.13
N CYS A 711 -6.37 18.12 27.17
CA CYS A 711 -7.01 18.76 26.02
C CYS A 711 -7.02 17.81 24.81
N ILE A 712 -8.18 17.66 24.17
CA ILE A 712 -8.37 16.86 22.95
C ILE A 712 -8.94 17.78 21.87
N LEU A 713 -8.21 17.94 20.77
CA LEU A 713 -8.62 18.79 19.65
C LEU A 713 -9.56 18.01 18.71
N PHE A 714 -10.54 18.69 18.13
CA PHE A 714 -11.37 18.09 17.09
C PHE A 714 -10.66 18.08 15.74
N GLY A 715 -10.74 16.98 15.00
CA GLY A 715 -10.33 16.93 13.60
C GLY A 715 -11.34 17.63 12.69
N GLY A 716 -10.88 18.06 11.51
CA GLY A 716 -11.71 18.80 10.54
C GLY A 716 -11.71 20.32 10.76
N ASP A 717 -12.16 21.06 9.75
CA ASP A 717 -12.20 22.53 9.74
C ASP A 717 -13.64 23.08 9.86
N GLY A 718 -14.64 22.21 9.96
CA GLY A 718 -16.05 22.60 10.02
C GLY A 718 -16.63 23.05 8.68
N SER A 719 -15.96 22.71 7.57
CA SER A 719 -16.49 22.85 6.22
C SER A 719 -17.46 21.71 5.86
N TYR A 720 -18.19 21.87 4.75
CA TYR A 720 -19.05 20.80 4.21
C TYR A 720 -18.26 19.52 3.87
N MET A 721 -16.97 19.64 3.54
CA MET A 721 -16.10 18.51 3.14
C MET A 721 -15.34 17.88 4.30
N SER A 722 -15.14 18.60 5.40
CA SER A 722 -14.48 18.12 6.61
C SER A 722 -15.18 18.66 7.87
N PRO A 723 -16.32 18.07 8.27
CA PRO A 723 -17.00 18.45 9.51
C PRO A 723 -16.11 18.20 10.72
N TYR A 724 -16.38 18.92 11.81
CA TYR A 724 -15.71 18.67 13.09
C TYR A 724 -16.01 17.26 13.59
N SER A 725 -14.98 16.54 14.00
CA SER A 725 -15.10 15.21 14.58
C SER A 725 -14.09 14.98 15.70
N LEU A 726 -14.54 14.34 16.78
CA LEU A 726 -13.71 13.78 17.82
C LEU A 726 -13.25 12.39 17.36
N HIS A 727 -11.94 12.25 17.13
CA HIS A 727 -11.34 10.97 16.77
C HIS A 727 -11.07 10.15 18.03
N SER A 728 -11.63 8.94 18.11
CA SER A 728 -11.41 8.01 19.22
C SER A 728 -10.46 6.91 18.77
N ASP A 729 -9.17 7.11 19.03
CA ASP A 729 -8.15 6.07 18.82
C ASP A 729 -8.13 5.06 19.98
N ALA A 730 -7.51 3.90 19.73
CA ALA A 730 -7.30 2.88 20.77
C ALA A 730 -6.57 3.46 21.99
N LEU A 731 -5.68 4.44 21.79
CA LEU A 731 -4.96 5.15 22.85
C LEU A 731 -5.92 5.99 23.72
N LEU A 732 -6.79 6.81 23.12
CA LEU A 732 -7.78 7.61 23.85
C LEU A 732 -8.80 6.70 24.58
N THR A 733 -9.21 5.61 23.94
CA THR A 733 -10.13 4.61 24.48
C THR A 733 -9.53 3.88 25.69
N ASN A 734 -8.24 3.54 25.63
CA ASN A 734 -7.53 2.91 26.76
C ASN A 734 -7.25 3.88 27.91
N LEU A 735 -7.05 5.17 27.64
CA LEU A 735 -6.84 6.19 28.68
C LEU A 735 -8.13 6.55 29.41
N LEU A 736 -9.22 6.81 28.68
CA LEU A 736 -10.53 7.11 29.28
C LEU A 736 -11.23 5.85 29.80
N GLY A 737 -10.91 4.68 29.24
CA GLY A 737 -11.38 3.36 29.67
C GLY A 737 -11.02 2.97 31.10
N GLN A 738 -10.09 3.69 31.73
CA GLN A 738 -9.75 3.54 33.16
C GLN A 738 -10.81 4.18 34.08
N HIS A 739 -11.63 5.10 33.56
CA HIS A 739 -12.65 5.83 34.33
C HIS A 739 -14.07 5.58 33.80
N ILE A 740 -14.25 5.54 32.48
CA ILE A 740 -15.56 5.39 31.82
C ILE A 740 -15.59 4.06 31.06
N PRO A 741 -16.64 3.23 31.19
CA PRO A 741 -16.79 2.01 30.41
C PRO A 741 -16.73 2.27 28.89
N PRO A 742 -16.14 1.36 28.09
CA PRO A 742 -15.94 1.56 26.66
C PRO A 742 -17.26 1.70 25.88
N GLY A 743 -18.36 1.08 26.34
CA GLY A 743 -19.70 1.24 25.76
C GLY A 743 -20.23 2.67 25.88
N VAL A 744 -20.16 3.24 27.09
CA VAL A 744 -20.54 4.62 27.39
C VAL A 744 -19.67 5.61 26.60
N LEU A 745 -18.36 5.39 26.54
CA LEU A 745 -17.44 6.25 25.79
C LEU A 745 -17.72 6.21 24.28
N HIS A 746 -17.92 5.02 23.71
CA HIS A 746 -18.22 4.88 22.28
C HIS A 746 -19.55 5.56 21.91
N ARG A 747 -20.59 5.40 22.75
CA ARG A 747 -21.89 6.04 22.55
C ARG A 747 -21.84 7.55 22.74
N PHE A 748 -21.06 8.04 23.71
CA PHE A 748 -20.76 9.47 23.90
C PHE A 748 -20.08 10.07 22.66
N VAL A 749 -19.00 9.45 22.17
CA VAL A 749 -18.24 9.94 21.00
C VAL A 749 -19.14 9.94 19.75
N ALA A 750 -19.95 8.90 19.55
CA ALA A 750 -20.89 8.82 18.43
C ALA A 750 -21.96 9.93 18.51
N GLY A 751 -22.54 10.17 19.69
CA GLY A 751 -23.50 11.26 19.92
C GLY A 751 -22.90 12.65 19.74
N LEU A 752 -21.70 12.88 20.27
CA LEU A 752 -20.99 14.15 20.14
C LEU A 752 -20.64 14.44 18.67
N ASN A 753 -20.15 13.44 17.94
CA ASN A 753 -19.86 13.55 16.52
C ASN A 753 -21.12 13.84 15.68
N ALA A 754 -22.27 13.28 16.06
CA ALA A 754 -23.56 13.59 15.41
C ALA A 754 -23.97 15.05 15.60
N GLN A 755 -23.68 15.67 16.75
CA GLN A 755 -23.94 17.10 16.98
C GLN A 755 -22.89 17.99 16.31
N LEU A 756 -21.60 17.65 16.41
CA LEU A 756 -20.49 18.40 15.81
C LEU A 756 -20.60 18.51 14.28
N ARG A 757 -21.21 17.50 13.64
CA ARG A 757 -21.55 17.53 12.20
C ARG A 757 -22.30 18.81 11.79
N THR A 758 -23.18 19.32 12.65
CA THR A 758 -24.02 20.49 12.35
C THR A 758 -23.32 21.84 12.56
N VAL A 759 -22.10 21.82 13.10
CA VAL A 759 -21.29 23.00 13.38
C VAL A 759 -20.67 23.52 12.09
N ARG A 760 -20.93 24.81 11.80
CA ARG A 760 -20.47 25.46 10.56
C ARG A 760 -19.41 26.51 10.89
N HIS A 761 -18.27 26.43 10.21
CA HIS A 761 -17.16 27.38 10.38
C HIS A 761 -17.63 28.84 10.19
N GLY A 762 -18.43 29.13 9.15
CA GLY A 762 -18.96 30.47 8.87
C GLY A 762 -20.08 30.99 9.79
N SER A 763 -20.65 30.14 10.66
CA SER A 763 -21.78 30.48 11.57
C SER A 763 -21.59 29.87 12.96
N ILE A 764 -20.35 29.88 13.44
CA ILE A 764 -19.93 29.11 14.62
C ILE A 764 -20.66 29.52 15.91
N ARG A 765 -20.99 30.82 16.05
CA ARG A 765 -21.71 31.37 17.22
C ARG A 765 -23.08 30.71 17.44
N SER A 766 -23.87 30.57 16.38
CA SER A 766 -25.19 29.94 16.46
C SER A 766 -25.12 28.42 16.44
N ALA A 767 -24.06 27.85 15.85
CA ALA A 767 -23.96 26.41 15.62
C ALA A 767 -23.33 25.63 16.79
N LEU A 768 -22.56 26.29 17.66
CA LEU A 768 -22.00 25.66 18.88
C LEU A 768 -22.97 25.63 20.07
N LEU A 769 -23.94 26.53 20.12
CA LEU A 769 -24.92 26.59 21.21
C LEU A 769 -25.70 25.26 21.40
N PRO A 770 -26.19 24.60 20.33
CA PRO A 770 -26.80 23.27 20.46
C PRO A 770 -25.84 22.20 20.99
N VAL A 771 -24.56 22.25 20.63
CA VAL A 771 -23.54 21.29 21.09
C VAL A 771 -23.26 21.46 22.57
N ILE A 772 -23.13 22.70 23.04
CA ILE A 772 -22.89 23.01 24.47
C ILE A 772 -24.08 22.58 25.32
N ARG A 773 -25.30 22.87 24.86
CA ARG A 773 -26.52 22.39 25.53
C ARG A 773 -26.60 20.86 25.58
N TRP A 774 -26.19 20.19 24.50
CA TRP A 774 -26.16 18.72 24.47
C TRP A 774 -25.08 18.15 25.41
N ILE A 775 -23.88 18.71 25.44
CA ILE A 775 -22.83 18.29 26.39
C ILE A 775 -23.32 18.45 27.84
N ASN A 776 -23.99 19.55 28.17
CA ASN A 776 -24.48 19.80 29.53
C ASN A 776 -25.69 18.95 29.93
N SER A 777 -26.55 18.57 28.97
CA SER A 777 -27.79 17.82 29.27
C SER A 777 -27.68 16.31 29.06
N HIS A 778 -26.88 15.85 28.09
CA HIS A 778 -26.76 14.43 27.72
C HIS A 778 -25.40 13.84 28.10
N GLY A 779 -24.31 14.59 27.90
CA GLY A 779 -22.93 14.12 28.10
C GLY A 779 -22.47 14.13 29.55
N ASN A 780 -22.29 15.32 30.13
CA ASN A 780 -21.75 15.51 31.47
C ASN A 780 -22.54 14.79 32.58
N PRO A 781 -23.89 14.74 32.57
CA PRO A 781 -24.63 14.02 33.61
C PRO A 781 -24.29 12.52 33.73
N GLN A 782 -23.95 11.86 32.61
CA GLN A 782 -23.51 10.45 32.63
C GLN A 782 -22.01 10.30 32.90
N LEU A 783 -21.18 11.22 32.40
CA LEU A 783 -19.72 11.16 32.59
C LEU A 783 -19.31 11.51 34.03
N GLU A 784 -20.06 12.42 34.68
CA GLU A 784 -19.81 12.83 36.07
C GLU A 784 -20.09 11.67 37.05
N PHE A 785 -21.01 10.75 36.72
CA PHE A 785 -21.21 9.50 37.46
C PHE A 785 -19.94 8.63 37.52
N HIS A 786 -19.07 8.76 36.51
CA HIS A 786 -17.78 8.08 36.39
C HIS A 786 -16.58 8.96 36.82
N GLY A 787 -16.84 10.12 37.45
CA GLY A 787 -15.78 11.01 37.93
C GLY A 787 -15.04 11.78 36.83
N VAL A 788 -15.68 11.95 35.65
CA VAL A 788 -15.12 12.67 34.50
C VAL A 788 -16.04 13.81 34.08
N ARG A 789 -15.48 14.99 33.80
CA ARG A 789 -16.25 16.15 33.31
C ARG A 789 -15.61 16.74 32.07
N ILE A 790 -16.41 17.14 31.10
CA ILE A 790 -15.93 17.65 29.80
C ILE A 790 -16.43 19.07 29.56
N GLU A 791 -15.52 19.95 29.15
CA GLU A 791 -15.83 21.33 28.78
C GLU A 791 -15.30 21.65 27.37
N LEU A 792 -16.05 22.46 26.62
CA LEU A 792 -15.68 22.88 25.27
C LEU A 792 -14.72 24.08 25.35
N GLY A 793 -13.69 24.12 24.51
CA GLY A 793 -12.72 25.23 24.51
C GLY A 793 -12.07 25.50 23.16
N TRP A 794 -11.41 26.66 23.08
CA TRP A 794 -10.61 27.11 21.95
C TRP A 794 -9.13 27.07 22.35
N PHE A 795 -8.35 26.18 21.76
CA PHE A 795 -6.99 25.84 22.20
C PHE A 795 -5.97 26.13 21.11
N GLN A 796 -4.79 26.61 21.51
CA GLN A 796 -3.69 26.85 20.59
C GLN A 796 -3.10 25.51 20.11
N ALA A 797 -3.33 25.15 18.85
CA ALA A 797 -2.89 23.89 18.26
C ALA A 797 -1.41 23.91 17.83
N THR A 798 -0.84 25.09 17.54
CA THR A 798 0.54 25.24 17.06
C THR A 798 1.27 26.43 17.70
N ALA A 799 2.60 26.34 17.80
CA ALA A 799 3.45 27.41 18.33
C ALA A 799 3.33 28.75 17.56
N SER A 800 2.83 28.71 16.32
CA SER A 800 2.57 29.88 15.47
C SER A 800 1.27 30.63 15.81
N GLY A 801 0.49 30.18 16.79
CA GLY A 801 -0.71 30.87 17.26
C GLY A 801 -2.00 30.49 16.55
N TYR A 802 -2.04 29.36 15.84
CA TYR A 802 -3.30 28.81 15.30
C TYR A 802 -4.14 28.21 16.41
N TYR A 803 -5.42 28.58 16.50
CA TYR A 803 -6.33 28.04 17.50
C TYR A 803 -7.42 27.17 16.86
N GLN A 804 -7.79 26.10 17.55
CA GLN A 804 -8.75 25.11 17.08
C GLN A 804 -9.73 24.73 18.20
N LEU A 805 -10.92 24.31 17.79
CA LEU A 805 -11.95 23.82 18.71
C LEU A 805 -11.57 22.45 19.26
N GLY A 806 -11.82 22.24 20.56
CA GLY A 806 -11.62 20.95 21.21
C GLY A 806 -12.37 20.84 22.52
N ILE A 807 -12.11 19.76 23.25
CA ILE A 807 -12.63 19.50 24.59
C ILE A 807 -11.50 19.43 25.62
N LEU A 808 -11.79 19.86 26.84
CA LEU A 808 -10.95 19.68 28.01
C LEU A 808 -11.60 18.65 28.93
N VAL A 809 -10.86 17.61 29.27
CA VAL A 809 -11.32 16.50 30.12
C VAL A 809 -10.70 16.64 31.51
N PHE A 810 -11.57 16.69 32.52
CA PHE A 810 -11.22 16.71 33.93
C PHE A 810 -11.53 15.36 34.57
N VAL A 811 -10.71 14.93 35.53
CA VAL A 811 -10.87 13.68 36.28
C VAL A 811 -10.61 13.95 37.76
N GLY A 812 -11.54 13.58 38.65
CA GLY A 812 -11.42 13.77 40.11
C GLY A 812 -12.21 14.97 40.67
N ASP A 813 -11.72 15.59 41.75
CA ASP A 813 -12.43 16.68 42.45
C ASP A 813 -12.52 17.95 41.60
N PHE A 814 -13.72 18.25 41.10
CA PHE A 814 -13.97 19.43 40.27
C PHE A 814 -14.16 20.68 41.14
N PRO A 815 -13.50 21.82 40.83
CA PRO A 815 -13.84 23.08 41.49
C PRO A 815 -15.26 23.49 41.09
N MET A 816 -16.19 23.49 42.05
CA MET A 816 -17.50 24.10 41.91
C MET A 816 -17.33 25.59 41.59
N SER A 817 -17.62 26.00 40.35
CA SER A 817 -17.90 27.38 40.02
C SER A 817 -19.41 27.58 39.99
N ASP A 818 -19.89 28.41 40.92
CA ASP A 818 -21.27 28.83 41.15
C ASP A 818 -22.20 28.85 39.93
N VAL A 819 -23.19 27.96 39.93
CA VAL A 819 -24.46 28.17 39.24
C VAL A 819 -25.42 28.82 40.24
N SER A 820 -25.57 30.15 40.19
CA SER A 820 -26.85 30.86 40.37
C SER A 820 -26.64 32.35 40.67
N ARG A 821 -26.80 33.21 39.66
CA ARG A 821 -27.43 34.53 39.88
C ARG A 821 -28.15 34.96 38.61
N SER A 822 -29.45 34.69 38.60
CA SER A 822 -30.42 35.37 37.77
C SER A 822 -30.23 36.89 37.92
N VAL A 823 -29.77 37.56 36.87
CA VAL A 823 -29.90 39.01 36.76
C VAL A 823 -30.96 39.27 35.70
N SER A 824 -32.17 39.51 36.18
CA SER A 824 -33.28 40.07 35.43
C SER A 824 -32.85 41.37 34.75
N PHE A 825 -32.93 41.41 33.43
CA PHE A 825 -32.83 42.66 32.67
C PHE A 825 -34.19 43.38 32.75
N SER A 826 -34.33 44.29 33.73
CA SER A 826 -35.35 45.33 33.69
C SER A 826 -34.83 46.51 32.89
N ARG A 827 -35.61 46.87 31.88
CA ARG A 827 -35.49 47.97 30.93
C ARG A 827 -35.53 49.33 31.63
N SER A 828 -34.55 50.22 31.37
CA SER A 828 -34.76 51.67 31.36
C SER A 828 -33.52 52.41 30.83
N ASP A 829 -33.82 53.44 30.04
CA ASP A 829 -32.95 54.29 29.24
C ASP A 829 -32.02 55.24 30.02
N ASP A 830 -31.02 55.71 29.26
CA ASP A 830 -30.40 57.04 29.22
C ASP A 830 -29.39 57.56 30.29
N ASP A 831 -28.44 58.31 29.70
CA ASP A 831 -27.63 59.43 30.20
C ASP A 831 -26.26 59.20 30.87
N THR A 832 -25.22 59.47 30.06
CA THR A 832 -23.98 60.19 30.45
C THR A 832 -24.29 61.65 30.84
N PRO A 833 -23.40 62.49 31.45
CA PRO A 833 -21.92 62.39 31.53
C PRO A 833 -21.20 62.93 32.80
N ARG A 834 -19.89 62.62 32.89
CA ARG A 834 -18.71 63.40 33.36
C ARG A 834 -18.85 64.43 34.51
N SER A 835 -17.89 64.39 35.45
CA SER A 835 -16.79 65.39 35.57
C SER A 835 -15.86 65.17 36.80
N SER A 836 -14.56 65.44 36.58
CA SER A 836 -13.52 66.07 37.46
C SER A 836 -13.35 65.63 38.92
N SER A 837 -12.18 65.58 39.56
CA SER A 837 -10.78 65.91 39.23
C SER A 837 -9.89 65.61 40.46
N THR A 838 -8.57 65.40 40.20
CA THR A 838 -7.40 65.75 41.04
C THR A 838 -7.09 65.00 42.36
N CYS A 839 -6.06 64.12 42.29
CA CYS A 839 -4.68 64.19 42.89
C CYS A 839 -4.48 64.66 44.36
N PRO A 840 -3.39 64.28 45.11
CA PRO A 840 -2.02 64.00 44.60
C PRO A 840 -1.09 62.99 45.35
N SER A 841 -0.01 62.59 44.64
CA SER A 841 1.44 62.38 45.02
C SER A 841 1.84 61.67 46.33
N LYS A 842 2.90 60.84 46.46
CA LYS A 842 4.07 60.46 45.63
C LYS A 842 4.81 59.32 46.35
N SER A 843 5.18 58.24 45.66
CA SER A 843 6.58 57.75 45.58
C SER A 843 6.69 56.67 44.48
N LEU A 844 7.51 57.03 43.49
CA LEU A 844 7.99 56.29 42.32
C LEU A 844 9.20 55.44 42.81
N ILE A 845 9.48 54.22 42.32
CA ILE A 845 10.10 53.86 41.03
C ILE A 845 10.03 52.31 40.92
N GLU A 846 9.99 51.80 39.68
CA GLU A 846 10.05 50.38 39.25
C GLU A 846 8.73 49.62 39.01
N LEU A 847 7.90 50.16 38.11
CA LEU A 847 7.26 49.38 37.04
C LEU A 847 6.55 50.32 36.07
N GLN A 848 7.35 50.98 35.21
CA GLN A 848 6.84 51.76 34.09
C GLN A 848 7.40 51.19 32.81
N GLN A 849 6.62 50.33 32.15
CA GLN A 849 6.47 50.27 30.70
C GLN A 849 5.33 49.32 30.33
N ASN A 850 4.12 49.76 30.65
CA ASN A 850 2.95 49.51 29.82
C ASN A 850 2.39 50.89 29.45
N LEU A 851 2.33 51.19 28.15
CA LEU A 851 1.24 51.96 27.51
C LEU A 851 1.56 52.12 26.02
N ILE A 852 0.82 51.37 25.19
CA ILE A 852 0.05 51.83 24.01
C ILE A 852 -1.02 50.73 23.75
N GLN A 853 -2.29 51.14 23.72
CA GLN A 853 -3.52 50.36 23.43
C GLN A 853 -3.69 50.11 21.90
N PRO A 854 -4.64 49.29 21.36
CA PRO A 854 -5.93 48.82 21.94
C PRO A 854 -6.36 47.35 21.69
N GLY A 855 -7.39 46.89 22.44
CA GLY A 855 -8.36 45.87 21.99
C GLY A 855 -8.34 44.48 22.65
N HIS A 856 -8.77 44.37 23.92
CA HIS A 856 -9.03 43.11 24.62
C HIS A 856 -10.40 42.51 24.28
N GLY A 857 -10.50 41.16 24.23
CA GLY A 857 -11.79 40.49 24.04
C GLY A 857 -11.92 38.99 24.38
N LEU A 858 -10.95 38.31 25.01
CA LEU A 858 -11.15 37.04 25.75
C LEU A 858 -10.11 37.01 26.89
N SER A 859 -10.54 36.78 28.13
CA SER A 859 -9.64 36.65 29.28
C SER A 859 -8.70 35.46 29.07
N ARG A 860 -7.47 35.76 28.67
CA ARG A 860 -6.41 34.78 28.37
C ARG A 860 -5.89 34.23 29.72
N LYS A 861 -6.64 33.32 30.32
CA LYS A 861 -6.30 32.68 31.59
C LYS A 861 -5.45 31.43 31.31
N ARG A 862 -4.22 31.41 31.78
CA ARG A 862 -3.36 30.21 31.74
C ARG A 862 -4.01 29.14 32.61
N ILE A 863 -4.50 28.06 32.02
CA ILE A 863 -5.11 26.95 32.76
C ILE A 863 -3.96 26.13 33.37
N ASN A 864 -4.06 25.74 34.64
CA ASN A 864 -3.06 24.94 35.35
C ASN A 864 -2.68 23.70 34.49
N GLY A 865 -1.40 23.58 34.13
CA GLY A 865 -0.90 22.56 33.21
C GLY A 865 -0.19 23.09 31.95
N GLY A 866 -0.16 24.40 31.72
CA GLY A 866 0.62 25.01 30.63
C GLY A 866 -0.11 25.13 29.28
N ILE A 867 -1.42 24.87 29.25
CA ILE A 867 -2.26 24.95 28.05
C ILE A 867 -2.69 26.40 27.81
N ASN A 868 -2.37 26.94 26.63
CA ASN A 868 -2.82 28.25 26.17
C ASN A 868 -4.18 28.10 25.44
N GLY A 869 -5.26 28.57 26.06
CA GLY A 869 -6.61 28.51 25.48
C GLY A 869 -7.67 29.22 26.33
N GLY A 870 -8.90 29.27 25.81
CA GLY A 870 -10.06 29.80 26.53
C GLY A 870 -11.23 28.81 26.49
N LEU A 871 -11.96 28.68 27.60
CA LEU A 871 -13.16 27.84 27.68
C LEU A 871 -14.36 28.56 27.06
N ILE A 872 -15.22 27.81 26.37
CA ILE A 872 -16.40 28.32 25.67
C ILE A 872 -17.65 27.88 26.44
N ASN A 873 -18.21 28.82 27.21
CA ASN A 873 -19.49 28.70 27.88
C ASN A 873 -20.56 29.54 27.15
N GLU A 874 -21.84 29.32 27.47
CA GLU A 874 -22.99 29.98 26.82
C GLU A 874 -22.86 31.52 26.76
N ILE A 875 -22.22 32.13 27.75
CA ILE A 875 -22.00 33.59 27.86
C ILE A 875 -20.82 34.06 27.00
N SER A 876 -19.76 33.25 26.87
CA SER A 876 -18.53 33.63 26.14
C SER A 876 -18.62 33.43 24.62
N ILE A 877 -19.61 32.69 24.11
CA ILE A 877 -19.82 32.48 22.67
C ILE A 877 -20.07 33.82 21.94
N GLU A 878 -20.74 34.78 22.58
CA GLU A 878 -21.04 36.07 21.97
C GLU A 878 -19.79 36.92 21.72
N SER A 879 -18.70 36.66 22.46
CA SER A 879 -17.42 37.36 22.37
C SER A 879 -16.42 36.78 21.35
N LEU A 880 -16.75 35.67 20.67
CA LEU A 880 -15.86 35.05 19.67
C LEU A 880 -15.78 35.89 18.38
N GLU A 881 -14.65 36.54 18.11
CA GLU A 881 -14.37 37.20 16.82
C GLU A 881 -14.11 36.17 15.71
N TYR A 882 -14.80 36.31 14.56
CA TYR A 882 -14.63 35.43 13.39
C TYR A 882 -14.67 36.23 12.07
N ARG A 883 -13.81 35.88 11.10
CA ARG A 883 -13.74 36.48 9.76
C ARG A 883 -14.76 35.85 8.82
N ARG A 884 -15.72 36.64 8.29
CA ARG A 884 -16.64 36.16 7.24
C ARG A 884 -15.89 35.88 5.93
N ASP A 885 -16.07 34.68 5.38
CA ASP A 885 -15.46 34.27 4.11
C ASP A 885 -16.16 34.89 2.89
N LEU A 886 -15.40 35.25 1.84
CA LEU A 886 -15.90 35.75 0.55
C LEU A 886 -16.86 34.78 -0.17
N LEU A 887 -16.82 33.49 0.17
CA LEU A 887 -17.66 32.42 -0.39
C LEU A 887 -18.93 32.12 0.43
N PHE A 888 -19.29 32.98 1.39
CA PHE A 888 -20.50 32.85 2.22
C PHE A 888 -21.79 32.44 1.46
N PRO A 889 -22.14 32.96 0.27
CA PRO A 889 -23.36 32.52 -0.43
C PRO A 889 -23.34 31.03 -0.83
N PHE A 890 -22.19 30.45 -1.15
CA PHE A 890 -22.06 29.00 -1.42
C PHE A 890 -22.26 28.16 -0.15
N SER A 891 -21.87 28.69 1.02
CA SER A 891 -22.13 28.05 2.31
C SER A 891 -23.62 28.01 2.69
N LEU A 892 -24.47 28.85 2.07
CA LEU A 892 -25.92 28.78 2.27
C LEU A 892 -26.55 27.59 1.52
N LEU A 893 -25.92 27.11 0.44
CA LEU A 893 -26.40 26.00 -0.39
C LEU A 893 -25.88 24.64 0.07
N LEU A 894 -24.60 24.55 0.44
CA LEU A 894 -23.96 23.32 0.92
C LEU A 894 -23.87 23.32 2.44
N ASN A 895 -24.78 22.61 3.11
CA ASN A 895 -24.84 22.59 4.56
C ASN A 895 -24.92 21.18 5.14
N ASN A 896 -24.10 20.92 6.15
CA ASN A 896 -24.24 19.73 6.97
C ASN A 896 -25.51 19.86 7.84
N THR A 897 -26.52 19.06 7.52
CA THR A 897 -27.84 19.08 8.19
C THR A 897 -28.05 17.83 9.05
N ARG A 898 -29.09 17.86 9.90
CA ARG A 898 -29.54 16.68 10.64
C ARG A 898 -30.27 15.69 9.72
N PRO A 899 -30.15 14.38 9.95
CA PRO A 899 -30.83 13.35 9.18
C PRO A 899 -32.35 13.37 9.45
N VAL A 900 -33.15 12.96 8.46
CA VAL A 900 -34.63 13.12 8.41
C VAL A 900 -35.36 11.76 8.45
N GLY A 901 -34.67 10.64 8.23
CA GLY A 901 -35.23 9.29 8.48
C GLY A 901 -36.25 8.76 7.47
N ARG A 902 -36.45 9.43 6.33
CA ARG A 902 -37.38 9.02 5.25
C ARG A 902 -36.67 8.88 3.90
N GLN A 903 -35.71 7.97 3.82
CA GLN A 903 -34.81 7.82 2.68
C GLN A 903 -35.55 7.53 1.35
N ASP A 904 -36.54 6.64 1.35
CA ASP A 904 -37.28 6.27 0.13
C ASP A 904 -38.13 7.41 -0.43
N THR A 905 -38.77 8.18 0.45
CA THR A 905 -39.58 9.34 0.05
C THR A 905 -38.68 10.44 -0.51
N LEU A 906 -37.55 10.67 0.14
CA LEU A 906 -36.56 11.65 -0.25
C LEU A 906 -35.92 11.32 -1.61
N LEU A 907 -35.63 10.03 -1.87
CA LEU A 907 -35.08 9.58 -3.14
C LEU A 907 -36.06 9.76 -4.31
N ARG A 908 -37.37 9.56 -4.07
CA ARG A 908 -38.42 9.86 -5.06
C ARG A 908 -38.48 11.34 -5.40
N PHE A 909 -38.40 12.23 -4.41
CA PHE A 909 -38.36 13.67 -4.66
C PHE A 909 -37.11 14.11 -5.42
N ILE A 910 -35.92 13.55 -5.10
CA ILE A 910 -34.69 13.80 -5.85
C ILE A 910 -34.84 13.36 -7.32
N SER A 911 -35.47 12.21 -7.57
CA SER A 911 -35.71 11.71 -8.93
C SER A 911 -36.62 12.63 -9.75
N ILE A 912 -37.70 13.13 -9.13
CA ILE A 912 -38.62 14.08 -9.78
C ILE A 912 -37.90 15.41 -10.09
N LEU A 913 -37.11 15.91 -9.15
CA LEU A 913 -36.33 17.14 -9.33
C LEU A 913 -35.26 17.01 -10.40
N LEU A 914 -34.59 15.85 -10.51
CA LEU A 914 -33.64 15.55 -11.58
C LEU A 914 -34.27 15.58 -12.97
N LEU A 915 -35.48 15.04 -13.11
CA LEU A 915 -36.21 15.04 -14.38
C LEU A 915 -36.68 16.46 -14.75
N ALA A 916 -37.16 17.22 -13.76
CA ALA A 916 -37.54 18.62 -13.95
C ALA A 916 -36.34 19.49 -14.35
N ASP A 917 -35.18 19.29 -13.72
CA ASP A 917 -33.94 19.97 -14.04
C ASP A 917 -33.47 19.70 -15.48
N LEU A 918 -33.46 18.43 -15.91
CA LEU A 918 -33.13 18.06 -17.29
C LEU A 918 -34.08 18.71 -18.31
N SER A 919 -35.38 18.78 -17.97
CA SER A 919 -36.39 19.36 -18.85
C SER A 919 -36.22 20.88 -18.99
N VAL A 920 -36.01 21.60 -17.88
CA VAL A 920 -35.86 23.06 -17.88
C VAL A 920 -34.50 23.48 -18.47
N THR A 921 -33.43 22.70 -18.26
CA THR A 921 -32.12 22.96 -18.89
C THR A 921 -32.18 22.81 -20.41
N LEU A 922 -32.89 21.79 -20.92
CA LEU A 922 -33.11 21.62 -22.36
C LEU A 922 -33.95 22.77 -22.95
N LEU A 923 -34.99 23.21 -22.23
CA LEU A 923 -35.80 24.38 -22.60
C LEU A 923 -34.98 25.67 -22.62
N ALA A 924 -34.08 25.86 -21.65
CA ALA A 924 -33.18 27.02 -21.60
C ALA A 924 -32.18 27.02 -22.77
N LEU A 925 -31.57 25.87 -23.09
CA LEU A 925 -30.70 25.72 -24.26
C LEU A 925 -31.42 26.04 -25.56
N LEU A 926 -32.66 25.57 -25.70
CA LEU A 926 -33.50 25.90 -26.83
C LEU A 926 -33.76 27.41 -26.88
N GLN A 927 -34.15 28.05 -25.76
CA GLN A 927 -34.37 29.49 -25.70
C GLN A 927 -33.12 30.29 -26.13
N PHE A 928 -31.92 29.93 -25.65
CA PHE A 928 -30.68 30.60 -26.02
C PHE A 928 -30.20 30.30 -27.45
N TYR A 929 -30.52 29.12 -28.00
CA TYR A 929 -30.33 28.81 -29.43
C TYR A 929 -31.12 29.78 -30.32
N TRP A 930 -32.36 30.07 -29.94
CA TRP A 930 -33.22 31.00 -30.68
C TRP A 930 -32.78 32.47 -30.53
N LEU A 931 -32.18 32.86 -29.40
CA LEU A 931 -31.73 34.24 -29.14
C LEU A 931 -30.43 34.59 -29.88
N ALA A 932 -29.39 33.74 -29.85
CA ALA A 932 -28.15 33.98 -30.59
C ALA A 932 -27.28 32.72 -30.71
N LEU A 933 -26.89 32.35 -31.95
CA LEU A 933 -26.02 31.20 -32.23
C LEU A 933 -24.66 31.29 -31.52
N ALA A 934 -24.12 32.50 -31.35
CA ALA A 934 -22.85 32.73 -30.64
C ALA A 934 -22.99 32.54 -29.11
N ALA A 935 -24.12 32.95 -28.51
CA ALA A 935 -24.42 32.70 -27.11
C ALA A 935 -24.67 31.20 -26.88
N PHE A 936 -25.38 30.55 -27.80
CA PHE A 936 -25.58 29.09 -27.80
C PHE A 936 -24.26 28.32 -27.89
N LEU A 937 -23.32 28.72 -28.76
CA LEU A 937 -22.00 28.08 -28.86
C LEU A 937 -21.12 28.35 -27.63
N ALA A 938 -21.16 29.55 -27.04
CA ALA A 938 -20.44 29.85 -25.79
C ALA A 938 -21.00 29.03 -24.61
N ILE A 939 -22.33 28.89 -24.54
CA ILE A 939 -22.99 28.00 -23.60
C ILE A 939 -22.56 26.56 -23.88
N LEU A 940 -22.61 26.07 -25.13
CA LEU A 940 -22.21 24.69 -25.49
C LEU A 940 -20.72 24.37 -25.24
N LEU A 941 -19.81 25.36 -25.33
CA LEU A 941 -18.37 25.19 -25.09
C LEU A 941 -17.98 25.25 -23.60
N ILE A 942 -18.69 26.04 -22.79
CA ILE A 942 -18.45 26.16 -21.34
C ILE A 942 -19.23 25.10 -20.55
N LEU A 943 -20.39 24.67 -21.05
CA LEU A 943 -21.35 23.74 -20.42
C LEU A 943 -21.16 22.22 -20.67
N PRO A 944 -20.27 21.67 -21.55
CA PRO A 944 -20.32 20.25 -21.89
C PRO A 944 -19.80 19.35 -20.74
N LEU A 945 -19.10 19.91 -19.75
CA LEU A 945 -18.77 19.22 -18.50
C LEU A 945 -19.94 19.19 -17.50
N ALA A 946 -20.97 20.00 -17.70
CA ALA A 946 -21.98 20.27 -16.68
C ALA A 946 -23.41 19.87 -17.08
N LEU A 947 -23.64 19.45 -18.33
CA LEU A 947 -24.86 18.74 -18.75
C LEU A 947 -24.72 17.20 -18.65
N LEU A 948 -23.52 16.68 -18.92
CA LEU A 948 -23.25 15.24 -18.96
C LEU A 948 -22.85 14.63 -17.61
N CYS A 949 -22.40 15.42 -16.64
CA CYS A 949 -21.97 14.92 -15.32
C CYS A 949 -23.11 14.80 -14.27
N PRO A 950 -24.07 15.75 -14.18
CA PRO A 950 -25.14 15.71 -13.17
C PRO A 950 -26.04 14.49 -13.24
N PHE A 951 -26.46 14.12 -14.46
CA PHE A 951 -27.46 13.07 -14.67
C PHE A 951 -26.90 11.67 -14.36
N PRO A 952 -25.70 11.26 -14.85
CA PRO A 952 -25.08 10.00 -14.45
C PRO A 952 -24.67 9.96 -12.98
N ALA A 953 -24.23 11.08 -12.40
CA ALA A 953 -23.91 11.15 -10.97
C ALA A 953 -25.15 11.00 -10.08
N GLY A 954 -26.27 11.62 -10.46
CA GLY A 954 -27.58 11.46 -9.80
C GLY A 954 -28.16 10.06 -9.98
N LEU A 955 -27.97 9.42 -11.14
CA LEU A 955 -28.36 8.03 -11.38
C LEU A 955 -27.51 7.04 -10.57
N ASN A 956 -26.21 7.30 -10.45
CA ASN A 956 -25.30 6.52 -9.61
C ASN A 956 -25.67 6.64 -8.12
N ALA A 957 -26.10 7.81 -7.67
CA ALA A 957 -26.62 8.04 -6.31
C ALA A 957 -27.88 7.21 -6.00
N LEU A 958 -28.79 7.12 -6.96
CA LEU A 958 -30.02 6.35 -6.89
C LEU A 958 -29.76 4.84 -6.81
N LEU A 959 -28.66 4.38 -7.43
CA LEU A 959 -28.29 2.97 -7.51
C LEU A 959 -27.29 2.53 -6.43
N SER A 960 -26.57 3.48 -5.81
CA SER A 960 -25.62 3.19 -4.74
C SER A 960 -26.34 2.93 -3.41
N ARG A 961 -26.62 1.66 -3.10
CA ARG A 961 -27.03 1.22 -1.75
C ARG A 961 -25.86 1.03 -0.78
N GLU A 962 -24.61 1.13 -1.25
CA GLU A 962 -23.41 0.80 -0.45
C GLU A 962 -22.78 2.02 0.25
N MET A 963 -22.42 1.83 1.53
CA MET A 963 -21.72 2.78 2.39
C MET A 963 -20.27 3.04 1.91
N ARG A 964 -20.05 3.99 0.97
CA ARG A 964 -18.72 4.58 0.72
C ARG A 964 -18.68 6.05 1.18
N ARG A 965 -18.41 6.25 2.48
CA ARG A 965 -18.68 7.50 3.21
C ARG A 965 -17.97 8.77 2.70
N ALA A 966 -16.73 8.70 2.20
CA ALA A 966 -15.93 9.91 1.93
C ALA A 966 -15.83 10.33 0.44
N SER A 967 -15.96 9.39 -0.51
CA SER A 967 -15.84 9.69 -1.95
C SER A 967 -17.15 10.20 -2.55
N LEU A 968 -18.30 9.74 -2.04
CA LEU A 968 -19.63 10.11 -2.55
C LEU A 968 -19.99 11.56 -2.23
N THR A 969 -19.68 12.05 -1.02
CA THR A 969 -19.95 13.44 -0.60
C THR A 969 -19.18 14.47 -1.43
N ARG A 970 -17.94 14.16 -1.82
CA ARG A 970 -17.12 15.00 -2.72
C ARG A 970 -17.70 15.09 -4.13
N ILE A 971 -18.25 14.00 -4.64
CA ILE A 971 -18.92 13.96 -5.95
C ILE A 971 -20.21 14.81 -5.92
N TYR A 972 -20.97 14.75 -4.83
CA TYR A 972 -22.19 15.55 -4.65
C TYR A 972 -21.93 17.04 -4.44
N ALA A 973 -20.88 17.42 -3.72
CA ALA A 973 -20.48 18.82 -3.59
C ALA A 973 -20.00 19.41 -4.92
N LEU A 974 -19.20 18.64 -5.68
CA LEU A 974 -18.75 19.03 -7.01
C LEU A 974 -19.94 19.19 -7.96
N TRP A 975 -20.95 18.31 -7.85
CA TRP A 975 -22.19 18.42 -8.61
C TRP A 975 -22.96 19.72 -8.31
N ASN A 976 -23.21 20.05 -7.05
CA ASN A 976 -23.91 21.28 -6.68
C ASN A 976 -23.14 22.55 -7.10
N ALA A 977 -21.81 22.56 -6.97
CA ALA A 977 -20.97 23.69 -7.35
C ALA A 977 -20.90 23.92 -8.88
N THR A 978 -20.67 22.84 -9.64
CA THR A 978 -20.67 22.90 -11.12
C THR A 978 -22.04 23.31 -11.66
N SER A 979 -23.10 22.82 -11.04
CA SER A 979 -24.45 23.16 -11.47
C SER A 979 -24.87 24.61 -11.18
N LEU A 980 -24.40 25.23 -10.10
CA LEU A 980 -24.68 26.64 -9.82
C LEU A 980 -23.91 27.57 -10.76
N THR A 981 -22.67 27.20 -11.09
CA THR A 981 -21.82 27.92 -12.04
C THR A 981 -22.50 28.03 -13.40
N ASN A 982 -23.20 26.98 -13.85
CA ASN A 982 -23.98 27.01 -15.09
C ASN A 982 -25.09 28.08 -15.10
N VAL A 983 -25.81 28.21 -13.98
CA VAL A 983 -26.89 29.19 -13.86
C VAL A 983 -26.32 30.61 -13.90
N ILE A 984 -25.18 30.83 -13.23
CA ILE A 984 -24.47 32.12 -13.24
C ILE A 984 -24.01 32.48 -14.66
N VAL A 985 -23.43 31.53 -15.40
CA VAL A 985 -23.02 31.75 -16.80
C VAL A 985 -24.23 32.08 -17.68
N ALA A 986 -25.36 31.40 -17.52
CA ALA A 986 -26.60 31.70 -18.25
C ALA A 986 -27.11 33.12 -17.96
N PHE A 987 -27.04 33.58 -16.70
CA PHE A 987 -27.37 34.97 -16.36
C PHE A 987 -26.40 35.96 -16.98
N ILE A 988 -25.08 35.72 -16.93
CA ILE A 988 -24.08 36.61 -17.53
C ILE A 988 -24.27 36.72 -19.04
N CYS A 989 -24.50 35.60 -19.73
CA CYS A 989 -24.79 35.60 -21.17
C CYS A 989 -26.06 36.36 -21.52
N GLY A 990 -27.12 36.19 -20.71
CA GLY A 990 -28.38 36.95 -20.88
C GLY A 990 -28.21 38.45 -20.66
N VAL A 991 -27.45 38.86 -19.63
CA VAL A 991 -27.13 40.27 -19.35
C VAL A 991 -26.33 40.89 -20.50
N ILE A 992 -25.28 40.20 -20.98
CA ILE A 992 -24.46 40.65 -22.11
C ILE A 992 -25.34 40.82 -23.36
N HIS A 993 -26.27 39.90 -23.63
CA HIS A 993 -27.21 40.02 -24.75
C HIS A 993 -28.13 41.23 -24.61
N SER A 994 -28.75 41.43 -23.43
CA SER A 994 -29.61 42.59 -23.17
C SER A 994 -28.86 43.93 -23.21
N GLY A 995 -27.57 43.94 -22.84
CA GLY A 995 -26.74 45.16 -22.81
C GLY A 995 -26.13 45.55 -24.16
N PHE A 996 -25.81 44.60 -25.04
CA PHE A 996 -25.17 44.89 -26.34
C PHE A 996 -26.15 45.04 -27.51
N PHE A 997 -27.32 44.38 -27.48
CA PHE A 997 -28.28 44.43 -28.60
C PHE A 997 -29.37 45.50 -28.45
N SER A 998 -29.52 46.12 -27.28
CA SER A 998 -30.47 47.24 -27.09
C SER A 998 -30.05 48.51 -27.83
N ASP A 999 -28.77 48.67 -28.17
CA ASP A 999 -28.22 49.91 -28.74
C ASP A 999 -28.25 49.96 -30.28
N GLN A 1000 -28.74 48.89 -30.96
CA GLN A 1000 -28.65 48.76 -32.42
C GLN A 1000 -29.98 48.74 -33.19
N LEU A 1001 -31.12 49.10 -32.55
CA LEU A 1001 -32.40 49.18 -33.26
C LEU A 1001 -33.19 50.46 -32.94
N SER A 1002 -32.58 51.61 -33.24
CA SER A 1002 -33.28 52.86 -33.51
C SER A 1002 -33.50 52.97 -35.02
N GLU A 1003 -34.57 52.35 -35.55
CA GLU A 1003 -35.33 52.75 -36.77
C GLU A 1003 -36.12 51.56 -37.34
N MET A 1004 -37.31 51.29 -36.80
CA MET A 1004 -38.54 51.11 -37.59
C MET A 1004 -39.72 50.89 -36.63
N THR A 1005 -40.51 51.94 -36.46
CA THR A 1005 -41.81 51.92 -35.81
C THR A 1005 -42.77 51.00 -36.57
N ASN A 1006 -42.98 49.78 -36.05
CA ASN A 1006 -44.26 49.02 -36.04
C ASN A 1006 -44.07 47.56 -35.55
N ILE A 1007 -43.29 47.38 -34.47
CA ILE A 1007 -43.17 46.09 -33.75
C ILE A 1007 -43.20 46.39 -32.23
N TRP A 1008 -44.01 47.35 -31.80
CA TRP A 1008 -44.08 47.73 -30.38
C TRP A 1008 -45.05 46.87 -29.55
N ASP A 1009 -45.79 45.94 -30.17
CA ASP A 1009 -46.67 44.98 -29.48
C ASP A 1009 -46.13 43.53 -29.43
N ALA A 1010 -45.10 43.18 -30.23
CA ALA A 1010 -44.49 41.84 -30.16
C ALA A 1010 -43.25 41.77 -29.25
N ILE A 1011 -42.63 42.91 -28.93
CA ILE A 1011 -41.40 43.00 -28.11
C ILE A 1011 -41.71 43.01 -26.60
N ARG A 1012 -42.98 43.02 -26.19
CA ARG A 1012 -43.35 42.95 -24.76
C ARG A 1012 -43.32 41.53 -24.18
N ASP A 1013 -43.04 40.51 -25.00
CA ASP A 1013 -42.86 39.11 -24.56
C ASP A 1013 -41.40 38.60 -24.63
N ASP A 1014 -40.48 39.34 -25.26
CA ASP A 1014 -39.05 38.96 -25.38
C ASP A 1014 -38.17 39.39 -24.18
N ASP A 1015 -38.72 40.12 -23.21
CA ASP A 1015 -38.00 40.58 -22.00
C ASP A 1015 -37.86 39.52 -20.88
N LYS A 1016 -38.18 38.25 -21.16
CA LYS A 1016 -38.27 37.16 -20.16
C LYS A 1016 -37.13 36.15 -20.23
N TRP A 1017 -35.97 36.50 -20.81
CA TRP A 1017 -34.80 35.61 -20.88
C TRP A 1017 -34.31 35.12 -19.50
N TRP A 1018 -34.57 35.91 -18.44
CA TRP A 1018 -34.18 35.60 -17.06
C TRP A 1018 -35.11 34.58 -16.38
N VAL A 1019 -36.29 34.29 -16.94
CA VAL A 1019 -37.30 33.40 -16.29
C VAL A 1019 -36.78 31.97 -16.16
N LEU A 1020 -36.31 31.35 -17.25
CA LEU A 1020 -35.80 29.98 -17.19
C LEU A 1020 -34.53 29.85 -16.32
N PRO A 1021 -33.53 30.75 -16.40
CA PRO A 1021 -32.41 30.78 -15.45
C PRO A 1021 -32.85 30.95 -13.99
N THR A 1022 -33.88 31.75 -13.70
CA THR A 1022 -34.41 31.94 -12.35
C THR A 1022 -35.11 30.69 -11.83
N VAL A 1023 -35.90 30.00 -12.69
CA VAL A 1023 -36.52 28.72 -12.36
C VAL A 1023 -35.47 27.65 -12.11
N LEU A 1024 -34.40 27.60 -12.91
CA LEU A 1024 -33.26 26.71 -12.69
C LEU A 1024 -32.56 27.00 -11.37
N LEU A 1025 -32.33 28.27 -11.03
CA LEU A 1025 -31.73 28.64 -9.74
C LEU A 1025 -32.56 28.11 -8.56
N LEU A 1026 -33.90 28.22 -8.65
CA LEU A 1026 -34.82 27.76 -7.62
C LEU A 1026 -34.85 26.23 -7.52
N LEU A 1027 -34.93 25.52 -8.65
CA LEU A 1027 -34.84 24.05 -8.69
C LEU A 1027 -33.52 23.55 -8.09
N LYS A 1028 -32.40 24.22 -8.39
CA LYS A 1028 -31.08 23.87 -7.83
C LYS A 1028 -30.97 24.13 -6.35
N ALA A 1029 -31.52 25.24 -5.86
CA ALA A 1029 -31.54 25.54 -4.44
C ALA A 1029 -32.33 24.48 -3.65
N ILE A 1030 -33.47 24.03 -4.20
CA ILE A 1030 -34.28 22.96 -3.61
C ILE A 1030 -33.54 21.62 -3.68
N GLN A 1031 -32.96 21.29 -4.83
CA GLN A 1031 -32.21 20.06 -5.05
C GLN A 1031 -31.01 19.92 -4.10
N ALA A 1032 -30.25 21.00 -3.88
CA ALA A 1032 -29.13 21.02 -2.94
C ALA A 1032 -29.56 20.65 -1.52
N ARG A 1033 -30.72 21.14 -1.06
CA ARG A 1033 -31.27 20.82 0.27
C ARG A 1033 -31.66 19.36 0.43
N PHE A 1034 -32.32 18.78 -0.57
CA PHE A 1034 -32.67 17.36 -0.53
C PHE A 1034 -31.42 16.47 -0.58
N LEU A 1035 -30.39 16.87 -1.32
CA LEU A 1035 -29.13 16.15 -1.37
C LEU A 1035 -28.38 16.21 -0.03
N ASP A 1036 -28.35 17.36 0.63
CA ASP A 1036 -27.78 17.51 1.97
C ASP A 1036 -28.46 16.59 2.99
N TRP A 1037 -29.79 16.47 2.94
CA TRP A 1037 -30.55 15.53 3.78
C TRP A 1037 -30.28 14.06 3.43
N HIS A 1038 -30.09 13.74 2.15
CA HIS A 1038 -29.72 12.39 1.72
C HIS A 1038 -28.35 11.99 2.28
N VAL A 1039 -27.36 12.87 2.13
CA VAL A 1039 -26.00 12.68 2.65
C VAL A 1039 -26.01 12.54 4.17
N ALA A 1040 -26.81 13.36 4.87
CA ALA A 1040 -26.97 13.24 6.32
C ALA A 1040 -27.53 11.87 6.76
N ASN A 1041 -28.52 11.32 6.04
CA ASN A 1041 -29.07 9.99 6.33
C ASN A 1041 -28.07 8.86 6.05
N LEU A 1042 -27.17 9.01 5.07
CA LEU A 1042 -26.14 8.01 4.76
C LEU A 1042 -25.00 8.00 5.77
N GLU A 1043 -24.63 9.16 6.32
CA GLU A 1043 -23.50 9.29 7.25
C GLU A 1043 -23.88 9.00 8.70
N VAL A 1044 -25.13 9.25 9.10
CA VAL A 1044 -25.67 8.93 10.44
C VAL A 1044 -26.84 7.95 10.29
N PRO A 1045 -26.57 6.64 10.19
CA PRO A 1045 -27.61 5.63 10.02
C PRO A 1045 -28.40 5.35 11.31
N ASP A 1046 -27.80 5.62 12.48
CA ASP A 1046 -28.44 5.45 13.78
C ASP A 1046 -29.08 6.76 14.26
N PHE A 1047 -30.40 6.84 14.12
CA PHE A 1047 -31.19 8.00 14.52
C PHE A 1047 -31.33 8.13 16.05
N SER A 1048 -31.05 7.08 16.82
CA SER A 1048 -31.11 7.13 18.28
C SER A 1048 -30.08 8.10 18.87
N LEU A 1049 -29.00 8.37 18.13
CA LEU A 1049 -27.95 9.32 18.51
C LEU A 1049 -28.41 10.79 18.58
N LEU A 1050 -29.57 11.10 18.00
CA LEU A 1050 -30.17 12.45 17.96
C LEU A 1050 -31.42 12.57 18.85
N CYS A 1051 -31.65 11.59 19.73
CA CYS A 1051 -32.78 11.62 20.65
C CYS A 1051 -32.71 12.88 21.54
N PRO A 1052 -33.81 13.64 21.70
CA PRO A 1052 -33.82 14.85 22.53
C PRO A 1052 -33.91 14.55 24.03
N ASP A 1053 -34.28 13.32 24.40
CA ASP A 1053 -34.42 12.88 25.79
C ASP A 1053 -33.18 12.07 26.21
N PRO A 1054 -32.43 12.51 27.25
CA PRO A 1054 -31.20 11.85 27.68
C PRO A 1054 -31.38 10.40 28.12
N ASP A 1055 -32.49 10.10 28.81
CA ASP A 1055 -32.72 8.76 29.36
C ASP A 1055 -32.93 7.73 28.24
N THR A 1056 -33.70 8.11 27.21
CA THR A 1056 -33.86 7.29 26.02
C THR A 1056 -32.61 7.26 25.13
N PHE A 1057 -31.81 8.32 25.08
CA PHE A 1057 -30.51 8.31 24.38
C PHE A 1057 -29.57 7.24 24.97
N TRP A 1058 -29.52 7.08 26.29
CA TRP A 1058 -28.66 6.09 26.96
C TRP A 1058 -29.31 4.69 27.08
N ALA A 1059 -30.64 4.56 27.10
CA ALA A 1059 -31.33 3.27 27.23
C ALA A 1059 -31.06 2.24 26.10
N TYR A 1060 -30.76 2.72 24.88
CA TYR A 1060 -30.38 1.88 23.74
C TYR A 1060 -28.99 1.21 23.89
N GLU A 1061 -28.31 1.36 25.03
CA GLU A 1061 -27.05 0.67 25.36
C GLU A 1061 -27.24 -0.84 25.64
N SER A 1062 -28.47 -1.28 25.92
CA SER A 1062 -28.75 -2.64 26.44
C SER A 1062 -28.90 -3.76 25.40
N GLY A 1063 -28.45 -3.57 24.16
CA GLY A 1063 -28.59 -4.59 23.12
C GLY A 1063 -27.59 -4.46 21.97
N ALA A 1064 -26.31 -4.78 22.23
CA ALA A 1064 -25.33 -5.13 21.21
C ALA A 1064 -24.30 -6.11 21.79
#